data_AF-A0A367AJW5-F1
#
_entry.id   AF-A0A367AJW5-F1
#
_cell.length_a   1.000
_cell.length_b   1.000
_cell.length_c   1.000
_cell.angle_alpha   90.00
_cell.angle_beta   90.00
_cell.angle_gamma   90.00
#
_symmetry.space_group_name_H-M   'P 1'
#
loop_
_entity.id
_entity.type
_entity.pdbx_description
1 polymer ?
#
loop_
_entity_poly.entity_id
_entity_poly.type
_entity_poly.pdbx_seq_one_letter_code
_entity_poly.pdbx_strand_id
1 'polypeptide(L)'
;MRRSDRPDPDARADDAPLRDDIRLLGRVLGEVIGEQAGPEVLELVESTRVQAFGIRRSEVDRGQLAAQLAGLDVRSANHVIRAFSHFSLLANLAEDIHHERRRRYHRREGSPPQLGTLAATFALLDRADLDPDVVARELTGALVCPVVTAHPTEVRRKTISQVQRQVAELIRQRDRTAEGEVDDEWSAKLWRSVLTLWQTALLRLSRLRLQDEIDEALRYYKLSLFDVVPALNAELRRALEERFPGAGLLRRPILLPGSWIGGDRDGNPFVTADALRRATNRQAETALGHHLAELEALRGELSMSDRLVTPTPALYTLAEASRDDSPFRADEPYRRALNGIAWRLAGTAHAVLGRVPGPAPEVHLPPYDSPDELRADLDVVDASLRSHGAGALADDRLLRLREAVEVFGFHLCGLDLRQNSAVHEQVVGELLAWAGVCDDYASLDEAARVELLAGELQRRRPLVRPDAELSDDTRKELDVLLAAAEQVVLLGPRTIPNYVISMCESVSDVLEVAVLLKEVGLLDPAGPDGPTCSVGISPLFETIGDLQAAATTLGAMLDQPLYRALVGNRGDAQEVMLGYSDSNKDGGYLAANWALYRAELDLVEVARREGIRLRLFHGRGGTVGRGGGPSYEAIRAQPPGAVAGALRITEQGEVIAAKYADPDLARRNLEALLAATLESTLLDVEGLGADAEDAYGLLDDLAARAQQAYRALVHETPGFVEWFRAATPISELAELNIGSRPPSRKAGNSIADLRAIPWVFSWSQTRIMLPGWYGTGSALESWVDGDEGRLGSLQELHRRWPFFRTMLSNMGMVLAKTDLGLAARYAELVPDEELRARVFDQITAEHERTCRMLLAVTGDDALLADNPSLARSIRNRFPYLEPLHHLQVEMLRRRRSGDDDELTRRNIQLTINGIATALRNSG
;
A
#
# COMPACT_ATOMS: atom_id res chain seq x y z
N MET A 1 -48.87 0.64 -31.18
CA MET A 1 -48.96 -0.45 -30.19
C MET A 1 -47.71 -0.34 -29.32
N ARG A 2 -47.91 -0.06 -28.03
CA ARG A 2 -46.91 0.45 -27.07
C ARG A 2 -45.82 -0.60 -26.78
N ARG A 3 -44.55 -0.22 -26.89
CA ARG A 3 -43.40 -0.84 -26.21
C ARG A 3 -42.79 0.24 -25.31
N SER A 4 -43.39 0.48 -24.16
CA SER A 4 -42.91 1.45 -23.17
C SER A 4 -43.18 0.97 -21.76
N ASP A 5 -42.95 -0.32 -21.48
CA ASP A 5 -43.03 -0.90 -20.13
C ASP A 5 -42.11 -2.13 -20.06
N ARG A 6 -40.80 -1.93 -20.28
CA ARG A 6 -39.80 -2.77 -19.62
C ARG A 6 -39.25 -1.94 -18.47
N PRO A 7 -39.30 -2.41 -17.22
CA PRO A 7 -38.66 -1.71 -16.11
C PRO A 7 -37.17 -1.58 -16.43
N ASP A 8 -36.61 -0.42 -16.10
CA ASP A 8 -35.16 -0.21 -16.12
C ASP A 8 -34.51 -1.36 -15.32
N PRO A 9 -33.63 -2.20 -15.91
CA PRO A 9 -32.97 -3.27 -15.18
C PRO A 9 -32.14 -2.75 -13.99
N ASP A 10 -31.92 -1.44 -13.90
CA ASP A 10 -31.26 -0.76 -12.78
C ASP A 10 -32.16 -0.53 -11.54
N ALA A 11 -33.47 -0.82 -11.54
CA ALA A 11 -34.34 -0.54 -10.39
C ALA A 11 -34.38 -1.67 -9.34
N ARG A 12 -33.25 -1.97 -8.67
CA ARG A 12 -33.29 -2.72 -7.40
C ARG A 12 -33.59 -1.77 -6.24
N ALA A 13 -34.52 -2.14 -5.35
CA ALA A 13 -34.89 -1.35 -4.17
C ALA A 13 -33.68 -1.02 -3.28
N ASP A 14 -32.69 -1.93 -3.23
CA ASP A 14 -31.50 -1.84 -2.38
C ASP A 14 -30.56 -0.66 -2.70
N ASP A 15 -30.66 -0.08 -3.91
CA ASP A 15 -29.76 1.00 -4.36
C ASP A 15 -30.39 2.40 -4.28
N ALA A 16 -31.66 2.50 -3.88
CA ALA A 16 -32.35 3.78 -3.72
C ALA A 16 -31.58 4.74 -2.77
N PRO A 17 -31.05 4.27 -1.62
CA PRO A 17 -30.36 5.17 -0.69
C PRO A 17 -29.09 5.81 -1.28
N LEU A 18 -28.33 5.09 -2.13
CA LEU A 18 -27.16 5.65 -2.80
C LEU A 18 -27.54 6.77 -3.77
N ARG A 19 -28.61 6.56 -4.55
CA ARG A 19 -29.07 7.53 -5.54
C ARG A 19 -29.55 8.81 -4.86
N ASP A 20 -30.21 8.68 -3.72
CA ASP A 20 -30.72 9.82 -2.96
C ASP A 20 -29.57 10.65 -2.38
N ASP A 21 -28.52 10.01 -1.89
CA ASP A 21 -27.32 10.70 -1.39
C ASP A 21 -26.58 11.43 -2.53
N ILE A 22 -26.40 10.79 -3.71
CA ILE A 22 -25.80 11.43 -4.89
C ILE A 22 -26.64 12.63 -5.36
N ARG A 23 -27.98 12.49 -5.40
CA ARG A 23 -28.88 13.57 -5.79
C ARG A 23 -28.85 14.73 -4.79
N LEU A 24 -28.82 14.43 -3.50
CA LEU A 24 -28.73 15.44 -2.45
C LEU A 24 -27.44 16.25 -2.57
N LEU A 25 -26.29 15.57 -2.58
CA LEU A 25 -24.99 16.23 -2.68
C LEU A 25 -24.84 17.00 -4.00
N GLY A 26 -25.35 16.44 -5.10
CA GLY A 26 -25.35 17.12 -6.40
C GLY A 26 -26.21 18.38 -6.42
N ARG A 27 -27.37 18.37 -5.74
CA ARG A 27 -28.26 19.53 -5.63
C ARG A 27 -27.61 20.66 -4.82
N VAL A 28 -27.05 20.33 -3.65
CA VAL A 28 -26.34 21.30 -2.80
C VAL A 28 -25.15 21.90 -3.53
N LEU A 29 -24.39 21.11 -4.30
CA LEU A 29 -23.31 21.64 -5.12
C LEU A 29 -23.83 22.58 -6.21
N GLY A 30 -24.95 22.26 -6.86
CA GLY A 30 -25.60 23.13 -7.84
C GLY A 30 -26.04 24.47 -7.24
N GLU A 31 -26.65 24.45 -6.06
CA GLU A 31 -27.03 25.66 -5.30
C GLU A 31 -25.81 26.53 -5.00
N VAL A 32 -24.73 25.93 -4.48
CA VAL A 32 -23.46 26.61 -4.23
C VAL A 32 -22.88 27.22 -5.50
N ILE A 33 -22.91 26.51 -6.64
CA ILE A 33 -22.41 27.04 -7.92
C ILE A 33 -23.25 28.24 -8.37
N GLY A 34 -24.58 28.13 -8.31
CA GLY A 34 -25.50 29.21 -8.69
C GLY A 34 -25.27 30.49 -7.89
N GLU A 35 -25.09 30.36 -6.57
CA GLU A 35 -24.84 31.50 -5.69
C GLU A 35 -23.42 32.09 -5.84
N GLN A 36 -22.40 31.24 -6.03
CA GLN A 36 -20.99 31.68 -6.00
C GLN A 36 -20.42 32.07 -7.36
N ALA A 37 -20.94 31.50 -8.45
CA ALA A 37 -20.45 31.71 -9.81
C ALA A 37 -21.52 32.27 -10.76
N GLY A 38 -22.78 32.39 -10.30
CA GLY A 38 -23.89 32.96 -11.05
C GLY A 38 -24.71 31.94 -11.84
N PRO A 39 -25.90 32.34 -12.32
CA PRO A 39 -26.85 31.45 -12.98
C PRO A 39 -26.36 30.91 -14.32
N GLU A 40 -25.59 31.70 -15.08
CA GLU A 40 -25.04 31.29 -16.38
C GLU A 40 -24.05 30.13 -16.25
N VAL A 41 -23.19 30.16 -15.22
CA VAL A 41 -22.25 29.07 -14.93
C VAL A 41 -22.98 27.81 -14.48
N LEU A 42 -24.02 27.96 -13.65
CA LEU A 42 -24.87 26.84 -13.26
C LEU A 42 -25.55 26.19 -14.47
N GLU A 43 -26.11 26.99 -15.38
CA GLU A 43 -26.74 26.50 -16.60
C GLU A 43 -25.74 25.79 -17.52
N LEU A 44 -24.52 26.33 -17.67
CA LEU A 44 -23.45 25.68 -18.43
C LEU A 44 -23.08 24.32 -17.82
N VAL A 45 -22.92 24.24 -16.49
CA VAL A 45 -22.58 23.00 -15.79
C VAL A 45 -23.72 21.98 -15.90
N GLU A 46 -24.96 22.41 -15.71
CA GLU A 46 -26.14 21.53 -15.77
C GLU A 46 -26.42 21.02 -17.19
N SER A 47 -26.33 21.88 -18.20
CA SER A 47 -26.46 21.48 -19.62
C SER A 47 -25.37 20.48 -20.03
N THR A 48 -24.12 20.73 -19.63
CA THR A 48 -23.00 19.79 -19.81
C THR A 48 -23.27 18.45 -19.13
N ARG A 49 -23.82 18.48 -17.90
CA ARG A 49 -24.16 17.28 -17.14
C ARG A 49 -25.25 16.47 -17.84
N VAL A 50 -26.33 17.11 -18.28
CA VAL A 50 -27.42 16.46 -19.02
C VAL A 50 -26.89 15.80 -20.30
N GLN A 51 -26.06 16.49 -21.07
CA GLN A 51 -25.47 15.93 -22.29
C GLN A 51 -24.54 14.74 -22.01
N ALA A 52 -23.70 14.82 -20.97
CA ALA A 52 -22.83 13.72 -20.57
C ALA A 52 -23.63 12.47 -20.15
N PHE A 53 -24.76 12.64 -19.46
CA PHE A 53 -25.70 11.55 -19.18
C PHE A 53 -26.43 11.06 -20.43
N GLY A 54 -26.71 11.93 -21.40
CA GLY A 54 -27.26 11.58 -22.71
C GLY A 54 -26.30 10.71 -23.54
N ILE A 55 -25.00 11.01 -23.53
CA ILE A 55 -23.95 10.19 -24.17
C ILE A 55 -23.98 8.77 -23.56
N ARG A 56 -24.07 8.66 -22.23
CA ARG A 56 -24.20 7.35 -21.55
C ARG A 56 -25.42 6.54 -22.03
N ARG A 57 -26.52 7.20 -22.40
CA ARG A 57 -27.75 6.56 -22.90
C ARG A 57 -27.75 6.37 -24.42
N SER A 58 -26.66 6.73 -25.10
CA SER A 58 -26.57 6.78 -26.56
C SER A 58 -27.63 7.73 -27.19
N GLU A 59 -28.05 8.74 -26.44
CA GLU A 59 -29.04 9.75 -26.85
C GLU A 59 -28.39 11.00 -27.46
N VAL A 60 -27.11 11.25 -27.14
CA VAL A 60 -26.33 12.42 -27.59
C VAL A 60 -25.01 11.96 -28.20
N ASP A 61 -24.60 12.60 -29.29
CA ASP A 61 -23.31 12.34 -29.92
C ASP A 61 -22.16 12.96 -29.12
N ARG A 62 -21.11 12.16 -28.87
CA ARG A 62 -19.91 12.57 -28.14
C ARG A 62 -19.17 13.72 -28.84
N GLY A 63 -19.17 13.73 -30.17
CA GLY A 63 -18.54 14.80 -30.96
C GLY A 63 -19.19 16.17 -30.76
N GLN A 64 -20.51 16.21 -30.56
CA GLN A 64 -21.24 17.45 -30.30
C GLN A 64 -20.83 18.09 -28.97
N LEU A 65 -20.76 17.30 -27.89
CA LEU A 65 -20.31 17.80 -26.59
C LEU A 65 -18.85 18.28 -26.66
N ALA A 66 -17.98 17.52 -27.34
CA ALA A 66 -16.57 17.89 -27.52
C ALA A 66 -16.43 19.24 -28.23
N ALA A 67 -17.17 19.47 -29.31
CA ALA A 67 -17.16 20.73 -30.06
C ALA A 67 -17.67 21.91 -29.21
N GLN A 68 -18.73 21.70 -28.42
CA GLN A 68 -19.25 22.72 -27.50
C GLN A 68 -18.20 23.10 -26.45
N LEU A 69 -17.56 22.11 -25.82
CA LEU A 69 -16.56 22.34 -24.78
C LEU A 69 -15.27 22.97 -25.34
N ALA A 70 -14.88 22.61 -26.56
CA ALA A 70 -13.74 23.22 -27.25
C ALA A 70 -13.94 24.73 -27.52
N GLY A 71 -15.18 25.16 -27.73
CA GLY A 71 -15.55 26.56 -27.93
C GLY A 71 -15.52 27.44 -26.68
N LEU A 72 -15.34 26.87 -25.48
CA LEU A 72 -15.31 27.63 -24.24
C LEU A 72 -14.01 28.44 -24.10
N ASP A 73 -14.11 29.64 -23.53
CA ASP A 73 -12.94 30.36 -23.05
C ASP A 73 -12.33 29.62 -21.83
N VAL A 74 -11.06 29.90 -21.52
CA VAL A 74 -10.29 29.19 -20.49
C VAL A 74 -10.92 29.33 -19.10
N ARG A 75 -11.60 30.44 -18.80
CA ARG A 75 -12.26 30.68 -17.51
C ARG A 75 -13.56 29.90 -17.40
N SER A 76 -14.38 29.89 -18.45
CA SER A 76 -15.59 29.04 -18.49
C SER A 76 -15.23 27.56 -18.39
N ALA A 77 -14.19 27.12 -19.09
CA ALA A 77 -13.64 25.77 -18.97
C ALA A 77 -13.22 25.45 -17.52
N ASN A 78 -12.56 26.38 -16.82
CA ASN A 78 -12.18 26.20 -15.42
C ASN A 78 -13.38 25.91 -14.49
N HIS A 79 -14.49 26.64 -14.66
CA HIS A 79 -15.70 26.42 -13.86
C HIS A 79 -16.28 25.02 -14.07
N VAL A 80 -16.34 24.56 -15.32
CA VAL A 80 -16.82 23.22 -15.67
C VAL A 80 -15.88 22.15 -15.08
N ILE A 81 -14.56 22.27 -15.30
CA ILE A 81 -13.57 21.34 -14.75
C ILE A 81 -13.71 21.21 -13.24
N ARG A 82 -13.82 22.35 -12.54
CA ARG A 82 -13.99 22.35 -11.08
C ARG A 82 -15.30 21.68 -10.68
N ALA A 83 -16.42 22.03 -11.30
CA ALA A 83 -17.72 21.45 -10.97
C ALA A 83 -17.71 19.92 -11.12
N PHE A 84 -17.23 19.41 -12.25
CA PHE A 84 -17.17 17.97 -12.51
C PHE A 84 -16.19 17.22 -11.61
N SER A 85 -15.07 17.85 -11.23
CA SER A 85 -14.16 17.31 -10.23
C SER A 85 -14.84 17.16 -8.85
N HIS A 86 -15.65 18.14 -8.44
CA HIS A 86 -16.39 18.11 -7.18
C HIS A 86 -17.57 17.14 -7.21
N PHE A 87 -18.31 17.05 -8.32
CA PHE A 87 -19.36 16.04 -8.48
C PHE A 87 -18.79 14.63 -8.35
N SER A 88 -17.66 14.34 -9.01
CA SER A 88 -17.00 13.04 -8.89
C SER A 88 -16.58 12.74 -7.45
N LEU A 89 -15.99 13.71 -6.76
CA LEU A 89 -15.57 13.59 -5.37
C LEU A 89 -16.74 13.29 -4.43
N LEU A 90 -17.86 14.00 -4.58
CA LEU A 90 -19.07 13.79 -3.76
C LEU A 90 -19.79 12.49 -4.10
N ALA A 91 -19.82 12.09 -5.38
CA ALA A 91 -20.38 10.80 -5.79
C ALA A 91 -19.58 9.63 -5.21
N ASN A 92 -18.25 9.71 -5.23
CA ASN A 92 -17.37 8.74 -4.59
C ASN A 92 -17.66 8.63 -3.08
N LEU A 93 -17.85 9.76 -2.41
CA LEU A 93 -18.17 9.80 -0.99
C LEU A 93 -19.51 9.11 -0.68
N ALA A 94 -20.54 9.37 -1.48
CA ALA A 94 -21.84 8.71 -1.34
C ALA A 94 -21.75 7.19 -1.56
N GLU A 95 -20.96 6.74 -2.54
CA GLU A 95 -20.71 5.32 -2.77
C GLU A 95 -20.04 4.65 -1.56
N ASP A 96 -19.02 5.29 -0.99
CA ASP A 96 -18.30 4.75 0.17
C ASP A 96 -19.22 4.60 1.39
N ILE A 97 -20.07 5.61 1.67
CA ILE A 97 -21.07 5.57 2.74
C ILE A 97 -22.12 4.48 2.49
N HIS A 98 -22.57 4.32 1.24
CA HIS A 98 -23.54 3.28 0.91
C HIS A 98 -22.96 1.87 1.12
N HIS A 99 -21.69 1.66 0.76
CA HIS A 99 -21.00 0.41 1.06
C HIS A 99 -20.92 0.14 2.58
N GLU A 100 -20.66 1.16 3.40
CA GLU A 100 -20.75 1.05 4.88
C GLU A 100 -22.17 0.68 5.35
N ARG A 101 -23.20 1.32 4.79
CA ARG A 101 -24.62 1.08 5.10
C ARG A 101 -25.03 -0.37 4.84
N ARG A 102 -24.70 -0.91 3.66
CA ARG A 102 -24.98 -2.31 3.31
C ARG A 102 -24.31 -3.31 4.24
N ARG A 103 -23.05 -3.04 4.64
CA ARG A 103 -22.33 -3.90 5.58
C ARG A 103 -22.99 -3.92 6.96
N ARG A 104 -23.37 -2.75 7.49
CA ARG A 104 -24.08 -2.66 8.77
C ARG A 104 -25.39 -3.44 8.74
N TYR A 105 -26.11 -3.40 7.63
CA TYR A 105 -27.32 -4.21 7.43
C TYR A 105 -27.01 -5.72 7.50
N HIS A 106 -26.07 -6.24 6.72
CA HIS A 106 -25.71 -7.67 6.75
C HIS A 106 -25.26 -8.16 8.14
N ARG A 107 -24.53 -7.32 8.89
CA ARG A 107 -24.09 -7.63 10.26
C ARG A 107 -25.27 -7.69 11.23
N ARG A 108 -26.24 -6.77 11.12
CA ARG A 108 -27.45 -6.75 11.96
C ARG A 108 -28.37 -7.94 11.69
N GLU A 109 -28.50 -8.34 10.43
CA GLU A 109 -29.32 -9.47 10.01
C GLU A 109 -28.68 -10.84 10.29
N GLY A 110 -27.50 -10.89 10.92
CA GLY A 110 -26.82 -12.15 11.24
C GLY A 110 -26.44 -12.97 10.01
N SER A 111 -26.12 -12.31 8.89
CA SER A 111 -25.64 -12.99 7.68
C SER A 111 -24.41 -13.87 7.99
N PRO A 112 -24.21 -15.01 7.29
CA PRO A 112 -23.07 -15.89 7.53
C PRO A 112 -21.73 -15.14 7.35
N PRO A 113 -20.65 -15.56 8.04
CA PRO A 113 -19.33 -14.97 7.87
C PRO A 113 -18.91 -14.91 6.39
N GLN A 114 -18.46 -13.74 5.96
CA GLN A 114 -18.00 -13.54 4.58
C GLN A 114 -16.55 -14.01 4.42
N LEU A 115 -16.18 -14.50 3.24
CA LEU A 115 -14.79 -14.81 2.91
C LEU A 115 -13.88 -13.61 3.15
N GLY A 116 -12.66 -13.86 3.62
CA GLY A 116 -11.72 -12.82 4.06
C GLY A 116 -12.01 -12.22 5.43
N THR A 117 -12.86 -12.87 6.24
CA THR A 117 -12.98 -12.59 7.69
C THR A 117 -12.32 -13.69 8.49
N LEU A 118 -11.77 -13.38 9.67
CA LEU A 118 -11.18 -14.38 10.56
C LEU A 118 -12.22 -15.44 10.95
N ALA A 119 -13.47 -15.03 11.17
CA ALA A 119 -14.56 -15.97 11.47
C ALA A 119 -14.80 -17.01 10.35
N ALA A 120 -14.74 -16.58 9.09
CA ALA A 120 -14.84 -17.52 7.96
C ALA A 120 -13.60 -18.41 7.85
N THR A 121 -12.41 -17.84 8.01
CA THR A 121 -11.13 -18.58 8.00
C THR A 121 -11.10 -19.65 9.08
N PHE A 122 -11.47 -19.32 10.32
CA PHE A 122 -11.52 -20.29 11.41
C PHE A 122 -12.50 -21.44 11.10
N ALA A 123 -13.66 -21.15 10.52
CA ALA A 123 -14.59 -22.20 10.09
C ALA A 123 -14.03 -23.10 8.96
N LEU A 124 -13.10 -22.60 8.14
CA LEU A 124 -12.38 -23.42 7.16
C LEU A 124 -11.31 -24.28 7.82
N LEU A 125 -10.52 -23.71 8.74
CA LEU A 125 -9.50 -24.45 9.49
C LEU A 125 -10.12 -25.57 10.33
N ASP A 126 -11.25 -25.31 11.00
CA ASP A 126 -11.99 -26.29 11.80
C ASP A 126 -12.50 -27.48 10.96
N ARG A 127 -12.69 -27.30 9.65
CA ARG A 127 -13.10 -28.37 8.72
C ARG A 127 -11.93 -29.15 8.11
N ALA A 128 -10.73 -28.57 8.14
CA ALA A 128 -9.55 -29.13 7.49
C ALA A 128 -8.82 -30.20 8.33
N ASP A 129 -9.21 -30.38 9.60
CA ASP A 129 -8.64 -31.38 10.53
C ASP A 129 -7.11 -31.35 10.57
N LEU A 130 -6.55 -30.16 10.83
CA LEU A 130 -5.12 -29.90 10.76
C LEU A 130 -4.36 -30.47 11.96
N ASP A 131 -3.19 -31.05 11.70
CA ASP A 131 -2.26 -31.50 12.73
C ASP A 131 -1.67 -30.29 13.51
N PRO A 132 -1.84 -30.21 14.84
CA PRO A 132 -1.29 -29.11 15.65
C PRO A 132 0.22 -28.90 15.49
N ASP A 133 1.01 -29.95 15.28
CA ASP A 133 2.46 -29.85 15.13
C ASP A 133 2.83 -29.19 13.79
N VAL A 134 2.06 -29.48 12.74
CA VAL A 134 2.19 -28.82 11.44
C VAL A 134 1.82 -27.34 11.58
N VAL A 135 0.69 -27.03 12.21
CA VAL A 135 0.26 -25.63 12.44
C VAL A 135 1.33 -24.85 13.21
N ALA A 136 1.91 -25.44 14.26
CA ALA A 136 2.99 -24.82 15.03
C ALA A 136 4.23 -24.54 14.20
N ARG A 137 4.67 -25.52 13.40
CA ARG A 137 5.82 -25.35 12.50
C ARG A 137 5.58 -24.25 11.47
N GLU A 138 4.44 -24.29 10.78
CA GLU A 138 4.14 -23.33 9.71
C GLU A 138 3.95 -21.89 10.25
N LEU A 139 3.40 -21.73 11.45
CA LEU A 139 3.18 -20.41 12.06
C LEU A 139 4.35 -19.90 12.94
N THR A 140 5.43 -20.68 13.10
CA THR A 140 6.60 -20.24 13.88
C THR A 140 7.28 -19.05 13.20
N GLY A 141 7.29 -17.87 13.84
CA GLY A 141 7.85 -16.66 13.23
C GLY A 141 6.98 -16.06 12.12
N ALA A 142 5.69 -16.43 12.08
CA ALA A 142 4.72 -15.84 11.18
C ALA A 142 4.64 -14.32 11.34
N LEU A 143 4.47 -13.62 10.22
CA LEU A 143 4.45 -12.17 10.17
C LEU A 143 3.52 -11.70 9.05
N VAL A 144 2.53 -10.88 9.38
CA VAL A 144 1.79 -10.05 8.43
C VAL A 144 2.19 -8.61 8.69
N CYS A 145 2.78 -7.96 7.70
CA CYS A 145 3.29 -6.61 7.84
C CYS A 145 2.89 -5.71 6.67
N PRO A 146 1.83 -4.89 6.84
CA PRO A 146 1.53 -3.80 5.93
C PRO A 146 2.54 -2.66 6.13
N VAL A 147 3.29 -2.36 5.06
CA VAL A 147 4.34 -1.33 5.03
C VAL A 147 3.80 -0.07 4.37
N VAL A 148 3.54 0.96 5.17
CA VAL A 148 2.99 2.24 4.70
C VAL A 148 4.02 3.03 3.90
N THR A 149 3.63 3.46 2.70
CA THR A 149 4.44 4.37 1.86
C THR A 149 3.88 5.79 1.82
N ALA A 150 4.73 6.76 1.48
CA ALA A 150 4.30 8.12 1.22
C ALA A 150 3.27 8.17 0.09
N HIS A 151 2.39 9.17 0.08
CA HIS A 151 1.37 9.28 -0.95
C HIS A 151 1.98 9.83 -2.25
N PRO A 152 2.16 8.98 -3.27
CA PRO A 152 2.97 9.29 -4.44
C PRO A 152 2.24 10.19 -5.45
N THR A 153 0.93 10.39 -5.26
CA THR A 153 0.03 11.14 -6.14
C THR A 153 -0.83 12.23 -5.47
N GLU A 154 -0.65 12.54 -4.16
CA GLU A 154 -1.59 13.42 -3.44
C GLU A 154 -1.33 14.90 -3.74
N VAL A 155 -1.93 15.34 -4.84
CA VAL A 155 -1.95 16.76 -5.20
C VAL A 155 -3.03 17.53 -4.45
N ARG A 156 -3.98 16.86 -3.76
CA ARG A 156 -5.07 17.54 -3.07
C ARG A 156 -4.66 18.11 -1.73
N ARG A 157 -5.31 19.21 -1.36
CA ARG A 157 -5.12 19.85 -0.04
C ARG A 157 -5.76 19.02 1.07
N LYS A 158 -5.11 18.97 2.24
CA LYS A 158 -5.61 18.34 3.46
C LYS A 158 -7.03 18.81 3.85
N THR A 159 -7.33 20.08 3.61
CA THR A 159 -8.65 20.67 3.88
C THR A 159 -9.77 19.97 3.10
N ILE A 160 -9.50 19.51 1.86
CA ILE A 160 -10.49 18.76 1.06
C ILE A 160 -10.91 17.48 1.79
N SER A 161 -9.95 16.69 2.28
CA SER A 161 -10.23 15.47 3.04
C SER A 161 -10.93 15.73 4.38
N GLN A 162 -10.63 16.86 5.04
CA GLN A 162 -11.33 17.27 6.26
C GLN A 162 -12.81 17.57 5.97
N VAL A 163 -13.09 18.32 4.91
CA VAL A 163 -14.46 18.64 4.50
C VAL A 163 -15.21 17.39 4.06
N GLN A 164 -14.57 16.46 3.33
CA GLN A 164 -15.18 15.17 2.99
C GLN A 164 -15.62 14.39 4.23
N ARG A 165 -14.79 14.32 5.27
CA ARG A 165 -15.17 13.67 6.54
C ARG A 165 -16.34 14.36 7.23
N GLN A 166 -16.38 15.69 7.21
CA GLN A 166 -17.51 16.45 7.75
C GLN A 166 -18.81 16.12 7.00
N VAL A 167 -18.77 16.11 5.66
CA VAL A 167 -19.91 15.71 4.82
C VAL A 167 -20.30 14.25 5.11
N ALA A 168 -19.33 13.34 5.23
CA ALA A 168 -19.59 11.94 5.56
C ALA A 168 -20.34 11.78 6.88
N GLU A 169 -19.90 12.47 7.93
CA GLU A 169 -20.54 12.39 9.23
C GLU A 169 -21.94 13.01 9.22
N LEU A 170 -22.15 14.10 8.47
CA LEU A 170 -23.49 14.67 8.29
C LEU A 170 -24.45 13.67 7.63
N ILE A 171 -24.02 12.96 6.58
CA ILE A 171 -24.83 11.91 5.94
C ILE A 171 -25.06 10.73 6.91
N ARG A 172 -24.03 10.30 7.66
CA ARG A 172 -24.18 9.25 8.68
C ARG A 172 -25.11 9.65 9.82
N GLN A 173 -25.12 10.93 10.20
CA GLN A 173 -26.04 11.48 11.19
C GLN A 173 -27.47 11.38 10.65
N ARG A 174 -27.70 11.81 9.40
CA ARG A 174 -29.01 11.70 8.72
C ARG A 174 -29.53 10.26 8.70
N ASP A 175 -28.66 9.26 8.53
CA ASP A 175 -29.04 7.83 8.60
C ASP A 175 -29.48 7.36 10.00
N ARG A 176 -29.02 8.03 11.06
CA ARG A 176 -29.31 7.67 12.46
C ARG A 176 -30.53 8.39 13.00
N THR A 177 -30.86 9.56 12.44
CA THR A 177 -32.02 10.37 12.83
C THR A 177 -33.32 9.78 12.26
N ALA A 178 -34.44 9.89 12.99
CA ALA A 178 -35.73 9.44 12.49
C ALA A 178 -36.17 10.25 11.24
N GLU A 179 -36.96 9.63 10.36
CA GLU A 179 -37.48 10.31 9.15
C GLU A 179 -38.27 11.56 9.54
N GLY A 180 -37.80 12.73 9.07
CA GLY A 180 -38.43 14.04 9.32
C GLY A 180 -37.78 14.91 10.39
N GLU A 181 -36.74 14.44 11.08
CA GLU A 181 -36.02 15.18 12.14
C GLU A 181 -34.73 15.88 11.67
N VAL A 182 -34.45 15.89 10.36
CA VAL A 182 -33.33 16.69 9.82
C VAL A 182 -33.78 18.15 9.80
N ASP A 183 -33.25 18.95 10.72
CA ASP A 183 -33.58 20.37 10.85
C ASP A 183 -32.85 21.26 9.83
N ASP A 184 -33.24 22.54 9.80
CA ASP A 184 -32.61 23.57 8.96
C ASP A 184 -31.12 23.75 9.32
N GLU A 185 -30.71 23.45 10.55
CA GLU A 185 -29.32 23.56 11.01
C GLU A 185 -28.42 22.53 10.32
N TRP A 186 -28.88 21.28 10.18
CA TRP A 186 -28.17 20.24 9.44
C TRP A 186 -27.99 20.63 7.98
N SER A 187 -29.06 21.12 7.32
CA SER A 187 -29.01 21.55 5.92
C SER A 187 -28.02 22.70 5.74
N ALA A 188 -28.01 23.67 6.65
CA ALA A 188 -27.03 24.76 6.66
C ALA A 188 -25.59 24.28 6.92
N LYS A 189 -25.37 23.24 7.74
CA LYS A 189 -24.05 22.62 7.94
C LYS A 189 -23.56 21.92 6.67
N LEU A 190 -24.43 21.15 5.99
CA LEU A 190 -24.08 20.49 4.74
C LEU A 190 -23.74 21.53 3.66
N TRP A 191 -24.59 22.53 3.48
CA TRP A 191 -24.37 23.60 2.51
C TRP A 191 -23.05 24.34 2.77
N ARG A 192 -22.76 24.74 4.02
CA ARG A 192 -21.48 25.39 4.38
C ARG A 192 -20.27 24.49 4.11
N SER A 193 -20.41 23.19 4.32
CA SER A 193 -19.34 22.22 4.02
C SER A 193 -19.07 22.15 2.51
N VAL A 194 -20.12 22.07 1.70
CA VAL A 194 -20.00 22.07 0.22
C VAL A 194 -19.50 23.41 -0.31
N LEU A 195 -19.92 24.54 0.26
CA LEU A 195 -19.38 25.87 -0.03
C LEU A 195 -17.88 25.93 0.26
N THR A 196 -17.46 25.44 1.43
CA THR A 196 -16.05 25.40 1.82
C THR A 196 -15.25 24.55 0.83
N LEU A 197 -15.80 23.42 0.40
CA LEU A 197 -15.20 22.57 -0.64
C LEU A 197 -15.00 23.37 -1.93
N TRP A 198 -16.06 24.04 -2.42
CA TRP A 198 -16.01 24.85 -3.64
C TRP A 198 -14.99 25.97 -3.55
N GLN A 199 -14.95 26.73 -2.46
CA GLN A 199 -14.02 27.87 -2.31
C GLN A 199 -12.57 27.43 -2.00
N THR A 200 -12.34 26.16 -1.67
CA THR A 200 -11.00 25.63 -1.43
C THR A 200 -10.37 25.18 -2.74
N ALA A 201 -9.14 25.63 -3.02
CA ALA A 201 -8.40 25.14 -4.17
C ALA A 201 -8.15 23.62 -4.02
N LEU A 202 -8.58 22.83 -5.01
CA LEU A 202 -8.37 21.38 -5.02
C LEU A 202 -6.88 21.04 -4.91
N LEU A 203 -6.03 21.72 -5.69
CA LEU A 203 -4.61 21.44 -5.81
C LEU A 203 -3.73 22.26 -4.84
N ARG A 204 -2.59 21.67 -4.48
CA ARG A 204 -1.50 22.34 -3.76
C ARG A 204 -0.68 23.22 -4.70
N LEU A 205 -0.20 24.36 -4.17
CA LEU A 205 0.71 25.26 -4.88
C LEU A 205 2.18 24.82 -4.79
N SER A 206 2.54 24.07 -3.74
CA SER A 206 3.89 23.58 -3.49
C SER A 206 3.88 22.07 -3.26
N ARG A 207 5.01 21.41 -3.54
CA ARG A 207 5.22 19.99 -3.22
C ARG A 207 5.09 19.73 -1.72
N LEU A 208 4.62 18.53 -1.39
CA LEU A 208 4.63 18.03 -0.02
C LEU A 208 6.08 17.91 0.45
N ARG A 209 6.37 18.41 1.66
CA ARG A 209 7.64 18.13 2.31
C ARG A 209 7.53 16.76 2.97
N LEU A 210 8.64 16.02 3.03
CA LEU A 210 8.70 14.70 3.65
C LEU A 210 8.14 14.69 5.09
N GLN A 211 8.39 15.74 5.86
CA GLN A 211 7.81 15.92 7.19
C GLN A 211 6.28 15.93 7.23
N ASP A 212 5.63 16.51 6.22
CA ASP A 212 4.18 16.55 6.13
C ASP A 212 3.64 15.13 5.84
N GLU A 213 4.41 14.30 5.12
CA GLU A 213 4.11 12.88 4.86
C GLU A 213 4.25 12.02 6.12
N ILE A 214 5.32 12.25 6.91
CA ILE A 214 5.53 11.59 8.22
C ILE A 214 4.35 11.86 9.15
N ASP A 215 4.01 13.13 9.38
CA ASP A 215 2.94 13.51 10.31
C ASP A 215 1.56 13.03 9.85
N GLU A 216 1.32 12.94 8.54
CA GLU A 216 0.05 12.43 8.01
C GLU A 216 -0.10 10.92 8.20
N ALA A 217 0.97 10.14 8.04
CA ALA A 217 0.93 8.70 8.30
C ALA A 217 0.73 8.37 9.78
N LEU A 218 1.39 9.11 10.68
CA LEU A 218 1.25 8.92 12.13
C LEU A 218 -0.17 9.19 12.65
N ARG A 219 -0.96 9.99 11.92
CA ARG A 219 -2.35 10.28 12.27
C ARG A 219 -3.23 9.03 12.34
N TYR A 220 -2.98 8.03 11.50
CA TYR A 220 -3.81 6.82 11.44
C TYR A 220 -3.68 5.94 12.69
N TYR A 221 -2.56 6.05 13.41
CA TYR A 221 -2.39 5.34 14.68
C TYR A 221 -3.43 5.76 15.71
N LYS A 222 -3.61 7.07 15.89
CA LYS A 222 -4.60 7.63 16.83
C LYS A 222 -6.04 7.46 16.37
N LEU A 223 -6.27 7.30 15.07
CA LEU A 223 -7.62 7.13 14.53
C LEU A 223 -8.12 5.69 14.58
N SER A 224 -7.23 4.72 14.48
CA SER A 224 -7.63 3.32 14.33
C SER A 224 -6.57 2.32 14.77
N LEU A 225 -5.30 2.49 14.41
CA LEU A 225 -4.34 1.38 14.53
C LEU A 225 -4.01 1.02 15.98
N PHE A 226 -3.97 2.00 16.90
CA PHE A 226 -3.75 1.72 18.33
C PHE A 226 -4.84 0.84 18.94
N ASP A 227 -6.08 0.93 18.42
CA ASP A 227 -7.18 0.09 18.91
C ASP A 227 -7.23 -1.25 18.17
N VAL A 228 -7.06 -1.22 16.85
CA VAL A 228 -7.35 -2.36 15.97
C VAL A 228 -6.23 -3.40 15.95
N VAL A 229 -4.97 -2.98 15.84
CA VAL A 229 -3.83 -3.91 15.67
C VAL A 229 -3.62 -4.77 16.93
N PRO A 230 -3.61 -4.21 18.15
CA PRO A 230 -3.51 -5.01 19.37
C PRO A 230 -4.70 -5.95 19.54
N ALA A 231 -5.92 -5.47 19.27
CA ALA A 231 -7.14 -6.28 19.39
C ALA A 231 -7.15 -7.49 18.44
N LEU A 232 -6.72 -7.33 17.18
CA LEU A 232 -6.63 -8.42 16.23
C LEU A 232 -5.58 -9.48 16.64
N ASN A 233 -4.42 -9.05 17.14
CA ASN A 233 -3.41 -9.99 17.65
C ASN A 233 -3.93 -10.78 18.85
N ALA A 234 -4.58 -10.12 19.81
CA ALA A 234 -5.16 -10.78 20.97
C ALA A 234 -6.26 -11.80 20.57
N GLU A 235 -7.17 -11.39 19.69
CA GLU A 235 -8.26 -12.22 19.20
C GLU A 235 -7.73 -13.46 18.48
N LEU A 236 -6.74 -13.29 17.61
CA LEU A 236 -6.14 -14.39 16.86
C LEU A 236 -5.38 -15.35 17.78
N ARG A 237 -4.57 -14.84 18.71
CA ARG A 237 -3.84 -15.68 19.67
C ARG A 237 -4.80 -16.52 20.50
N ARG A 238 -5.87 -15.93 21.01
CA ARG A 238 -6.93 -16.65 21.74
C ARG A 238 -7.60 -17.71 20.85
N ALA A 239 -8.03 -17.33 19.65
CA ALA A 239 -8.76 -18.21 18.75
C ALA A 239 -7.92 -19.42 18.29
N LEU A 240 -6.61 -19.24 18.11
CA LEU A 240 -5.69 -20.33 17.76
C LEU A 240 -5.35 -21.20 18.96
N GLU A 241 -5.14 -20.64 20.15
CA GLU A 241 -4.90 -21.43 21.37
C GLU A 241 -6.12 -22.28 21.75
N GLU A 242 -7.34 -21.78 21.55
CA GLU A 242 -8.57 -22.56 21.74
C GLU A 242 -8.67 -23.75 20.78
N ARG A 243 -8.14 -23.62 19.56
CA ARG A 243 -8.19 -24.66 18.50
C ARG A 243 -7.06 -25.66 18.60
N PHE A 244 -5.88 -25.19 18.99
CA PHE A 244 -4.66 -25.98 19.10
C PHE A 244 -4.01 -25.81 20.48
N PRO A 245 -4.67 -26.26 21.57
CA PRO A 245 -4.18 -26.02 22.93
C PRO A 245 -2.78 -26.61 23.15
N GLY A 246 -1.87 -25.82 23.74
CA GLY A 246 -0.52 -26.27 24.07
C GLY A 246 0.46 -26.32 22.90
N ALA A 247 0.03 -25.97 21.68
CA ALA A 247 0.92 -25.89 20.50
C ALA A 247 1.88 -24.67 20.56
N GLY A 248 1.68 -23.74 21.51
CA GLY A 248 2.58 -22.63 21.75
C GLY A 248 2.63 -21.62 20.59
N LEU A 249 1.50 -21.43 19.92
CA LEU A 249 1.36 -20.60 18.71
C LEU A 249 1.49 -19.11 19.03
N LEU A 250 2.00 -18.33 18.06
CA LEU A 250 2.03 -16.86 18.08
C LEU A 250 2.54 -16.25 19.41
N ARG A 251 3.69 -16.75 19.91
CA ARG A 251 4.38 -16.18 21.09
C ARG A 251 4.73 -14.70 20.94
N ARG A 252 4.86 -14.22 19.70
CA ARG A 252 5.01 -12.81 19.33
C ARG A 252 3.86 -12.42 18.39
N PRO A 253 3.52 -11.13 18.28
CA PRO A 253 2.41 -10.68 17.44
C PRO A 253 2.70 -11.01 15.98
N ILE A 254 1.73 -11.59 15.30
CA ILE A 254 1.83 -11.85 13.85
C ILE A 254 1.62 -10.57 13.06
N LEU A 255 0.74 -9.66 13.50
CA LEU A 255 0.44 -8.44 12.76
C LEU A 255 1.28 -7.27 13.30
N LEU A 256 2.22 -6.78 12.49
CA LEU A 256 3.09 -5.65 12.82
C LEU A 256 3.07 -4.59 11.71
N PRO A 257 2.86 -3.30 12.02
CA PRO A 257 2.95 -2.24 11.01
C PRO A 257 4.40 -1.97 10.58
N GLY A 258 4.60 -1.57 9.33
CA GLY A 258 5.87 -1.06 8.80
C GLY A 258 5.72 0.30 8.11
N SER A 259 6.83 0.97 7.83
CA SER A 259 6.86 2.26 7.14
C SER A 259 8.09 2.39 6.24
N TRP A 260 7.92 3.06 5.10
CA TRP A 260 9.01 3.55 4.24
C TRP A 260 9.20 5.07 4.33
N ILE A 261 8.29 5.79 4.99
CA ILE A 261 8.27 7.25 5.02
C ILE A 261 9.41 7.75 5.92
N GLY A 262 10.46 8.28 5.29
CA GLY A 262 11.68 8.72 5.96
C GLY A 262 12.85 7.73 5.87
N GLY A 263 12.66 6.56 5.25
CA GLY A 263 13.72 5.55 5.05
C GLY A 263 13.95 5.16 3.58
N ASP A 264 12.92 5.27 2.72
CA ASP A 264 13.05 5.02 1.29
C ASP A 264 13.57 6.24 0.52
N ARG A 265 14.86 6.16 0.16
CA ARG A 265 15.63 7.19 -0.53
C ARG A 265 15.93 6.88 -1.99
N ASP A 266 15.40 5.78 -2.55
CA ASP A 266 15.56 5.42 -3.96
C ASP A 266 15.08 6.55 -4.89
N GLY A 267 16.06 7.26 -5.45
CA GLY A 267 15.91 8.52 -6.19
C GLY A 267 14.99 9.54 -5.51
N ASN A 268 15.16 9.72 -4.20
CA ASN A 268 14.57 10.79 -3.41
C ASN A 268 15.64 11.51 -2.56
N PRO A 269 16.26 12.60 -3.06
CA PRO A 269 17.36 13.27 -2.37
C PRO A 269 16.95 13.98 -1.07
N PHE A 270 15.65 14.08 -0.78
CA PHE A 270 15.14 14.73 0.43
C PHE A 270 15.11 13.82 1.66
N VAL A 271 15.39 12.53 1.49
CA VAL A 271 15.49 11.57 2.59
C VAL A 271 16.93 11.57 3.10
N THR A 272 17.23 12.51 3.99
CA THR A 272 18.54 12.71 4.60
C THR A 272 18.63 12.08 5.99
N ALA A 273 19.82 12.10 6.61
CA ALA A 273 20.04 11.68 7.99
C ALA A 273 19.08 12.38 8.97
N ASP A 274 18.87 13.69 8.82
CA ASP A 274 17.93 14.48 9.63
C ASP A 274 16.47 14.02 9.42
N ALA A 275 16.11 13.67 8.19
CA ALA A 275 14.77 13.17 7.89
C ALA A 275 14.52 11.82 8.55
N LEU A 276 15.51 10.91 8.53
CA LEU A 276 15.44 9.61 9.20
C LEU A 276 15.26 9.80 10.71
N ARG A 277 16.12 10.60 11.35
CA ARG A 277 16.01 10.93 12.80
C ARG A 277 14.66 11.52 13.15
N ARG A 278 14.14 12.39 12.29
CA ARG A 278 12.81 12.99 12.49
C ARG A 278 11.72 11.93 12.41
N ALA A 279 11.77 11.03 11.42
CA ALA A 279 10.78 9.98 11.25
C ALA A 279 10.73 9.06 12.47
N THR A 280 11.89 8.55 12.91
CA THR A 280 12.00 7.66 14.08
C THR A 280 11.61 8.37 15.38
N ASN A 281 12.05 9.61 15.60
CA ASN A 281 11.67 10.38 16.80
C ASN A 281 10.17 10.67 16.87
N ARG A 282 9.52 10.97 15.74
CA ARG A 282 8.07 11.22 15.69
C ARG A 282 7.25 9.94 15.88
N GLN A 283 7.74 8.82 15.34
CA GLN A 283 7.20 7.49 15.63
C GLN A 283 7.30 7.19 17.14
N ALA A 284 8.48 7.35 17.73
CA ALA A 284 8.71 7.12 19.14
C ALA A 284 7.86 8.00 20.04
N GLU A 285 7.74 9.30 19.74
CA GLU A 285 6.83 10.22 20.44
C GLU A 285 5.38 9.74 20.39
N THR A 286 4.95 9.21 19.25
CA THR A 286 3.57 8.72 19.05
C THR A 286 3.30 7.48 19.88
N ALA A 287 4.23 6.50 19.91
CA ALA A 287 4.11 5.29 20.71
C ALA A 287 4.18 5.59 22.22
N LEU A 288 5.23 6.28 22.67
CA LEU A 288 5.45 6.59 24.09
C LEU A 288 4.31 7.47 24.65
N GLY A 289 3.83 8.44 23.87
CA GLY A 289 2.70 9.27 24.26
C GLY A 289 1.38 8.48 24.39
N HIS A 290 1.16 7.47 23.55
CA HIS A 290 0.00 6.58 23.69
C HIS A 290 0.11 5.71 24.94
N HIS A 291 1.25 5.03 25.15
CA HIS A 291 1.46 4.17 26.31
C HIS A 291 1.33 4.95 27.63
N LEU A 292 1.88 6.18 27.70
CA LEU A 292 1.73 7.06 28.86
C LEU A 292 0.26 7.44 29.11
N ALA A 293 -0.50 7.74 28.06
CA ALA A 293 -1.92 8.07 28.18
C ALA A 293 -2.77 6.87 28.65
N GLU A 294 -2.46 5.66 28.16
CA GLU A 294 -3.12 4.43 28.61
C GLU A 294 -2.78 4.08 30.06
N LEU A 295 -1.53 4.27 30.48
CA LEU A 295 -1.14 4.14 31.88
C LEU A 295 -1.88 5.15 32.77
N GLU A 296 -2.03 6.39 32.33
CA GLU A 296 -2.81 7.40 33.06
C GLU A 296 -4.26 6.98 33.27
N ALA A 297 -4.91 6.44 32.23
CA ALA A 297 -6.25 5.91 32.33
C ALA A 297 -6.31 4.70 33.29
N LEU A 298 -5.38 3.74 33.17
CA LEU A 298 -5.30 2.57 34.05
C LEU A 298 -5.12 2.95 35.52
N ARG A 299 -4.33 3.98 35.82
CA ARG A 299 -4.14 4.50 37.20
C ARG A 299 -5.47 4.98 37.80
N GLY A 300 -6.34 5.56 36.99
CA GLY A 300 -7.70 5.96 37.39
C GLY A 300 -8.64 4.77 37.61
N GLU A 301 -8.54 3.76 36.76
CA GLU A 301 -9.44 2.59 36.73
C GLU A 301 -9.10 1.51 37.78
N LEU A 302 -7.81 1.22 38.01
CA LEU A 302 -7.32 0.12 38.86
C LEU A 302 -7.08 0.55 40.32
N SER A 303 -8.18 0.82 41.04
CA SER A 303 -8.20 1.34 42.42
C SER A 303 -8.27 0.27 43.53
N MET A 304 -7.94 -0.98 43.23
CA MET A 304 -8.17 -2.10 44.15
C MET A 304 -7.40 -1.92 45.45
N SER A 305 -8.15 -1.97 46.55
CA SER A 305 -7.62 -1.86 47.91
C SER A 305 -7.20 -3.22 48.45
N ASP A 306 -6.00 -3.32 49.02
CA ASP A 306 -5.52 -4.55 49.67
C ASP A 306 -6.23 -4.92 50.97
N ARG A 307 -7.16 -4.07 51.40
CA ARG A 307 -8.14 -4.38 52.45
C ARG A 307 -9.24 -5.32 51.99
N LEU A 308 -9.46 -5.41 50.66
CA LEU A 308 -10.54 -6.17 50.05
C LEU A 308 -10.03 -7.34 49.21
N VAL A 309 -8.86 -7.20 48.60
CA VAL A 309 -8.25 -8.23 47.75
C VAL A 309 -6.87 -8.61 48.29
N THR A 310 -6.31 -9.72 47.81
CA THR A 310 -4.95 -10.14 48.15
C THR A 310 -4.06 -10.06 46.91
N PRO A 311 -3.35 -8.94 46.70
CA PRO A 311 -2.40 -8.80 45.60
C PRO A 311 -1.18 -9.71 45.79
N THR A 312 -0.48 -9.99 44.69
CA THR A 312 0.72 -10.82 44.73
C THR A 312 1.91 -10.09 45.35
N PRO A 313 2.90 -10.80 45.94
CA PRO A 313 4.13 -10.19 46.45
C PRO A 313 4.89 -9.36 45.39
N ALA A 314 4.90 -9.82 44.13
CA ALA A 314 5.54 -9.10 43.03
C ALA A 314 4.89 -7.73 42.78
N LEU A 315 3.57 -7.61 42.90
CA LEU A 315 2.88 -6.32 42.78
C LEU A 315 3.28 -5.37 43.92
N TYR A 316 3.40 -5.88 45.15
CA TYR A 316 3.88 -5.06 46.28
C TYR A 316 5.30 -4.55 46.04
N THR A 317 6.19 -5.36 45.48
CA THR A 317 7.54 -4.92 45.10
C THR A 317 7.49 -3.78 44.09
N LEU A 318 6.63 -3.84 43.07
CA LEU A 318 6.44 -2.73 42.13
C LEU A 318 5.86 -1.47 42.81
N ALA A 319 4.88 -1.65 43.70
CA ALA A 319 4.28 -0.56 44.46
C ALA A 319 5.30 0.15 45.36
N GLU A 320 6.18 -0.59 46.03
CA GLU A 320 7.26 -0.03 46.84
C GLU A 320 8.32 0.67 45.98
N ALA A 321 8.71 0.07 44.86
CA ALA A 321 9.67 0.64 43.91
C ALA A 321 9.20 1.96 43.30
N SER A 322 7.89 2.21 43.25
CA SER A 322 7.31 3.48 42.76
C SER A 322 7.77 4.70 43.56
N ARG A 323 8.08 4.53 44.86
CA ARG A 323 8.31 5.61 45.83
C ARG A 323 7.13 6.58 45.95
N ASP A 324 5.92 6.11 45.64
CA ASP A 324 4.70 6.83 45.97
C ASP A 324 4.37 6.64 47.45
N ASP A 325 4.78 7.62 48.26
CA ASP A 325 4.61 7.67 49.71
C ASP A 325 3.31 8.38 50.13
N SER A 326 2.38 8.61 49.20
CA SER A 326 1.13 9.30 49.51
C SER A 326 0.28 8.48 50.51
N PRO A 327 -0.10 9.05 51.67
CA PRO A 327 -0.91 8.35 52.65
C PRO A 327 -2.32 8.04 52.12
N PHE A 328 -2.78 8.77 51.10
CA PHE A 328 -4.09 8.57 50.47
C PHE A 328 -4.16 7.34 49.56
N ARG A 329 -3.02 6.74 49.23
CA ARG A 329 -2.90 5.57 48.35
C ARG A 329 -2.23 4.38 49.04
N ALA A 330 -2.05 4.47 50.36
CA ALA A 330 -1.31 3.48 51.13
C ALA A 330 -1.87 2.06 50.99
N ASP A 331 -3.20 1.93 50.91
CA ASP A 331 -3.91 0.66 50.72
C ASP A 331 -4.23 0.34 49.24
N GLU A 332 -3.73 1.10 48.27
CA GLU A 332 -3.99 0.93 46.83
C GLU A 332 -2.72 0.49 46.05
N PRO A 333 -2.23 -0.75 46.22
CA PRO A 333 -0.95 -1.18 45.64
C PRO A 333 -0.93 -1.18 44.11
N TYR A 334 -2.06 -1.43 43.44
CA TYR A 334 -2.16 -1.36 41.98
C TYR A 334 -1.88 0.04 41.45
N ARG A 335 -2.49 1.06 42.06
CA ARG A 335 -2.29 2.46 41.66
C ARG A 335 -0.86 2.91 41.92
N ARG A 336 -0.27 2.52 43.05
CA ARG A 336 1.15 2.79 43.36
C ARG A 336 2.09 2.13 42.34
N ALA A 337 1.88 0.85 42.02
CA ALA A 337 2.66 0.15 41.00
C ALA A 337 2.56 0.84 39.63
N LEU A 338 1.34 1.19 39.19
CA LEU A 338 1.12 1.88 37.92
C LEU A 338 1.72 3.29 37.89
N ASN A 339 1.76 4.01 39.03
CA ASN A 339 2.48 5.29 39.13
C ASN A 339 3.98 5.07 38.85
N GLY A 340 4.58 4.07 39.48
CA GLY A 340 5.99 3.71 39.25
C GLY A 340 6.27 3.34 37.79
N ILE A 341 5.42 2.51 37.20
CA ILE A 341 5.52 2.11 35.79
C ILE A 341 5.46 3.34 34.87
N ALA A 342 4.49 4.24 35.09
CA ALA A 342 4.33 5.46 34.32
C ALA A 342 5.53 6.41 34.45
N TRP A 343 6.09 6.54 35.65
CA TRP A 343 7.25 7.40 35.90
C TRP A 343 8.54 6.85 35.30
N ARG A 344 8.76 5.53 35.31
CA ARG A 344 9.86 4.89 34.55
C ARG A 344 9.69 5.09 33.05
N LEU A 345 8.47 4.96 32.53
CA LEU A 345 8.19 5.21 31.11
C LEU A 345 8.41 6.68 30.74
N ALA A 346 8.06 7.62 31.62
CA ALA A 346 8.36 9.04 31.45
C ALA A 346 9.88 9.29 31.41
N GLY A 347 10.66 8.63 32.26
CA GLY A 347 12.13 8.64 32.21
C GLY A 347 12.66 8.13 30.87
N THR A 348 12.09 7.06 30.34
CA THR A 348 12.40 6.49 29.01
C THR A 348 12.10 7.50 27.91
N ALA A 349 10.93 8.13 27.96
CA ALA A 349 10.54 9.14 26.97
C ALA A 349 11.47 10.37 27.01
N HIS A 350 11.90 10.80 28.20
CA HIS A 350 12.88 11.88 28.32
C HIS A 350 14.24 11.48 27.75
N ALA A 351 14.73 10.27 28.01
CA ALA A 351 16.00 9.78 27.48
C ALA A 351 15.99 9.70 25.94
N VAL A 352 14.88 9.28 25.36
CA VAL A 352 14.72 9.13 23.90
C VAL A 352 14.43 10.45 23.20
N LEU A 353 13.52 11.28 23.73
CA LEU A 353 12.96 12.44 23.04
C LEU A 353 13.47 13.78 23.58
N GLY A 354 14.24 13.78 24.67
CA GLY A 354 14.60 14.98 25.42
C GLY A 354 13.44 15.63 26.20
N ARG A 355 12.24 15.05 26.14
CA ARG A 355 11.02 15.54 26.82
C ARG A 355 10.02 14.42 27.08
N VAL A 356 9.10 14.64 28.00
CA VAL A 356 7.99 13.72 28.28
C VAL A 356 6.75 14.16 27.51
N PRO A 357 6.14 13.30 26.66
CA PRO A 357 4.82 13.57 26.10
C PRO A 357 3.75 13.45 27.20
N GLY A 358 3.10 14.55 27.56
CA GLY A 358 2.06 14.56 28.60
C GLY A 358 2.52 15.16 29.93
N PRO A 359 1.88 14.81 31.06
CA PRO A 359 2.22 15.37 32.37
C PRO A 359 3.62 14.93 32.81
N ALA A 360 4.32 15.83 33.52
CA ALA A 360 5.60 15.50 34.12
C ALA A 360 5.43 14.47 35.24
N PRO A 361 6.39 13.53 35.42
CA PRO A 361 6.33 12.58 36.53
C PRO A 361 6.51 13.31 37.87
N GLU A 362 5.81 12.87 38.91
CA GLU A 362 5.98 13.42 40.26
C GLU A 362 7.31 12.95 40.89
N VAL A 363 7.74 11.73 40.53
CA VAL A 363 9.01 11.13 40.96
C VAL A 363 9.82 10.73 39.74
N HIS A 364 11.10 11.09 39.72
CA HIS A 364 12.02 10.64 38.68
C HIS A 364 12.56 9.24 39.01
N LEU A 365 12.25 8.28 38.15
CA LEU A 365 12.74 6.90 38.22
C LEU A 365 13.64 6.58 37.02
N PRO A 366 14.55 5.59 37.13
CA PRO A 366 15.36 5.14 36.00
C PRO A 366 14.49 4.71 34.80
N PRO A 367 14.92 4.99 33.56
CA PRO A 367 14.21 4.56 32.35
C PRO A 367 14.15 3.03 32.24
N TYR A 368 13.27 2.54 31.38
CA TYR A 368 13.32 1.17 30.88
C TYR A 368 14.39 1.06 29.80
N ASP A 369 15.13 -0.04 29.80
CA ASP A 369 16.13 -0.31 28.76
C ASP A 369 15.47 -0.89 27.50
N SER A 370 14.31 -1.54 27.65
CA SER A 370 13.56 -2.12 26.52
C SER A 370 12.05 -2.17 26.76
N PRO A 371 11.24 -2.26 25.68
CA PRO A 371 9.80 -2.48 25.80
C PRO A 371 9.42 -3.80 26.50
N ASP A 372 10.29 -4.83 26.43
CA ASP A 372 10.04 -6.12 27.08
C ASP A 372 10.07 -5.97 28.62
N GLU A 373 10.85 -5.03 29.17
CA GLU A 373 10.82 -4.71 30.61
C GLU A 373 9.51 -4.04 31.04
N LEU A 374 9.04 -3.05 30.26
CA LEU A 374 7.74 -2.42 30.51
C LEU A 374 6.63 -3.46 30.49
N ARG A 375 6.67 -4.38 29.52
CA ARG A 375 5.70 -5.47 29.43
C ARG A 375 5.78 -6.40 30.63
N ALA A 376 6.97 -6.76 31.09
CA ALA A 376 7.13 -7.60 32.27
C ALA A 376 6.49 -6.97 33.52
N ASP A 377 6.65 -5.67 33.73
CA ASP A 377 5.98 -4.96 34.83
C ASP A 377 4.45 -4.98 34.68
N LEU A 378 3.92 -4.84 33.46
CA LEU A 378 2.48 -4.98 33.18
C LEU A 378 1.96 -6.42 33.36
N ASP A 379 2.79 -7.42 33.07
CA ASP A 379 2.46 -8.84 33.27
C ASP A 379 2.32 -9.17 34.76
N VAL A 380 3.09 -8.51 35.64
CA VAL A 380 2.92 -8.61 37.10
C VAL A 380 1.54 -8.07 37.52
N VAL A 381 1.09 -6.96 36.94
CA VAL A 381 -0.24 -6.40 37.19
C VAL A 381 -1.33 -7.39 36.74
N ASP A 382 -1.21 -7.95 35.53
CA ASP A 382 -2.17 -8.94 34.99
C ASP A 382 -2.25 -10.19 35.88
N ALA A 383 -1.11 -10.79 36.21
CA ALA A 383 -1.03 -11.98 37.06
C ALA A 383 -1.66 -11.73 38.43
N SER A 384 -1.43 -10.54 39.00
CA SER A 384 -2.01 -10.16 40.29
C SER A 384 -3.53 -9.96 40.23
N LEU A 385 -4.07 -9.39 39.15
CA LEU A 385 -5.53 -9.29 38.99
C LEU A 385 -6.18 -10.67 38.89
N ARG A 386 -5.57 -11.57 38.14
CA ARG A 386 -6.08 -12.94 37.97
C ARG A 386 -6.03 -13.74 39.27
N SER A 387 -5.04 -13.50 40.15
CA SER A 387 -4.86 -14.29 41.38
C SER A 387 -6.00 -14.13 42.40
N HIS A 388 -6.78 -13.06 42.35
CA HIS A 388 -7.93 -12.82 43.24
C HIS A 388 -9.28 -12.76 42.51
N GLY A 389 -9.33 -13.23 41.26
CA GLY A 389 -10.58 -13.36 40.49
C GLY A 389 -10.99 -12.11 39.70
N ALA A 390 -10.15 -11.09 39.61
CA ALA A 390 -10.40 -9.87 38.84
C ALA A 390 -9.93 -9.97 37.37
N GLY A 391 -9.94 -11.16 36.78
CA GLY A 391 -9.49 -11.40 35.40
C GLY A 391 -10.23 -10.55 34.36
N ALA A 392 -11.51 -10.26 34.57
CA ALA A 392 -12.28 -9.40 33.67
C ALA A 392 -11.74 -7.95 33.57
N LEU A 393 -11.08 -7.45 34.62
CA LEU A 393 -10.39 -6.15 34.56
C LEU A 393 -9.07 -6.24 33.78
N ALA A 394 -8.39 -7.38 33.89
CA ALA A 394 -7.15 -7.64 33.18
C ALA A 394 -7.38 -7.78 31.67
N ASP A 395 -8.51 -8.39 31.27
CA ASP A 395 -8.90 -8.64 29.88
C ASP A 395 -9.40 -7.39 29.12
N ASP A 396 -9.48 -6.22 29.77
CA ASP A 396 -9.90 -4.95 29.14
C ASP A 396 -8.69 -4.06 28.76
N ARG A 397 -8.53 -2.87 29.37
CA ARG A 397 -7.50 -1.90 29.00
C ARG A 397 -6.09 -2.41 29.24
N LEU A 398 -5.87 -3.19 30.30
CA LEU A 398 -4.55 -3.73 30.60
C LEU A 398 -4.07 -4.68 29.50
N LEU A 399 -4.93 -5.59 29.03
CA LEU A 399 -4.63 -6.45 27.89
C LEU A 399 -4.32 -5.63 26.63
N ARG A 400 -5.14 -4.62 26.31
CA ARG A 400 -4.89 -3.73 25.15
C ARG A 400 -3.52 -3.05 25.24
N LEU A 401 -3.16 -2.52 26.40
CA LEU A 401 -1.85 -1.88 26.61
C LEU A 401 -0.69 -2.88 26.50
N ARG A 402 -0.81 -4.07 27.09
CA ARG A 402 0.22 -5.12 27.01
C ARG A 402 0.49 -5.52 25.56
N GLU A 403 -0.58 -5.74 24.77
CA GLU A 403 -0.47 -6.03 23.34
C GLU A 403 0.09 -4.83 22.55
N ALA A 404 -0.33 -3.60 22.88
CA ALA A 404 0.19 -2.39 22.25
C ALA A 404 1.69 -2.20 22.49
N VAL A 405 2.19 -2.46 23.70
CA VAL A 405 3.63 -2.43 24.01
C VAL A 405 4.37 -3.51 23.23
N GLU A 406 3.80 -4.71 23.09
CA GLU A 406 4.44 -5.79 22.34
C GLU A 406 4.54 -5.46 20.84
N VAL A 407 3.46 -4.96 20.24
CA VAL A 407 3.36 -4.61 18.81
C VAL A 407 4.20 -3.37 18.51
N PHE A 408 3.96 -2.27 19.22
CA PHE A 408 4.49 -0.95 18.86
C PHE A 408 5.82 -0.64 19.55
N GLY A 409 6.14 -1.29 20.68
CA GLY A 409 7.33 -0.99 21.47
C GLY A 409 7.49 0.50 21.77
N PHE A 410 8.74 0.99 21.75
CA PHE A 410 9.05 2.42 21.83
C PHE A 410 9.28 3.06 20.45
N HIS A 411 9.30 2.28 19.37
CA HIS A 411 9.62 2.71 18.01
C HIS A 411 8.39 2.85 17.11
N LEU A 412 7.19 2.50 17.60
CA LEU A 412 5.90 2.43 16.88
C LEU A 412 5.82 1.39 15.77
N CYS A 413 6.69 1.47 14.77
CA CYS A 413 6.69 0.59 13.61
C CYS A 413 8.08 0.55 12.99
N GLY A 414 8.42 -0.54 12.32
CA GLY A 414 9.72 -0.64 11.65
C GLY A 414 9.82 0.33 10.48
N LEU A 415 10.90 1.11 10.41
CA LEU A 415 11.24 1.98 9.29
C LEU A 415 12.27 1.26 8.40
N ASP A 416 11.83 0.75 7.26
CA ASP A 416 12.77 0.12 6.33
C ASP A 416 13.63 1.18 5.64
N LEU A 417 14.91 0.86 5.43
CA LEU A 417 15.79 1.61 4.53
C LEU A 417 15.64 1.06 3.12
N ARG A 418 15.70 1.92 2.10
CA ARG A 418 15.72 1.48 0.70
C ARG A 418 16.59 2.40 -0.15
N GLN A 419 17.47 1.82 -0.97
CA GLN A 419 18.31 2.55 -1.93
C GLN A 419 18.67 1.66 -3.14
N ASN A 420 19.02 2.29 -4.25
CA ASN A 420 19.43 1.63 -5.50
C ASN A 420 20.85 1.05 -5.41
N SER A 421 21.04 -0.17 -5.94
CA SER A 421 22.33 -0.88 -6.00
C SER A 421 23.47 -0.05 -6.59
N ALA A 422 23.22 0.69 -7.68
CA ALA A 422 24.25 1.51 -8.32
C ALA A 422 24.82 2.62 -7.40
N VAL A 423 24.04 3.07 -6.41
CA VAL A 423 24.54 4.01 -5.40
C VAL A 423 25.46 3.28 -4.41
N HIS A 424 25.17 2.02 -4.06
CA HIS A 424 26.03 1.21 -3.20
C HIS A 424 27.37 0.95 -3.88
N GLU A 425 27.36 0.55 -5.15
CA GLU A 425 28.57 0.34 -5.95
C GLU A 425 29.45 1.60 -5.96
N GLN A 426 28.86 2.77 -6.20
CA GLN A 426 29.59 4.05 -6.20
C GLN A 426 30.20 4.35 -4.82
N VAL A 427 29.40 4.24 -3.75
CA VAL A 427 29.85 4.54 -2.38
C VAL A 427 30.96 3.59 -1.98
N VAL A 428 30.74 2.28 -2.11
CA VAL A 428 31.72 1.24 -1.74
C VAL A 428 33.00 1.38 -2.56
N GLY A 429 32.90 1.65 -3.86
CA GLY A 429 34.07 1.92 -4.69
C GLY A 429 34.91 3.09 -4.17
N GLU A 430 34.27 4.18 -3.76
CA GLU A 430 34.97 5.33 -3.18
C GLU A 430 35.62 5.02 -1.82
N LEU A 431 34.94 4.25 -0.95
CA LEU A 431 35.51 3.81 0.34
C LEU A 431 36.73 2.91 0.14
N LEU A 432 36.66 1.97 -0.82
CA LEU A 432 37.74 1.04 -1.13
C LEU A 432 38.95 1.76 -1.73
N ALA A 433 38.74 2.73 -2.60
CA ALA A 433 39.80 3.55 -3.18
C ALA A 433 40.49 4.41 -2.10
N TRP A 434 39.70 5.07 -1.25
CA TRP A 434 40.24 5.87 -0.14
C TRP A 434 41.05 5.00 0.84
N ALA A 435 40.57 3.79 1.12
CA ALA A 435 41.23 2.83 2.01
C ALA A 435 42.49 2.18 1.41
N GLY A 436 42.81 2.45 0.14
CA GLY A 436 43.92 1.84 -0.60
C GLY A 436 43.72 0.34 -0.86
N VAL A 437 42.47 -0.12 -0.93
CA VAL A 437 42.12 -1.53 -1.15
C VAL A 437 41.94 -1.83 -2.63
N CYS A 438 41.21 -0.97 -3.34
CA CYS A 438 40.96 -1.10 -4.77
C CYS A 438 40.70 0.27 -5.38
N ASP A 439 41.51 0.68 -6.35
CA ASP A 439 41.41 2.00 -6.98
C ASP A 439 40.19 2.12 -7.90
N ASP A 440 39.80 1.04 -8.58
CA ASP A 440 38.69 1.01 -9.55
C ASP A 440 37.82 -0.25 -9.38
N TYR A 441 37.01 -0.24 -8.33
CA TYR A 441 36.07 -1.31 -8.00
C TYR A 441 35.06 -1.58 -9.12
N ALA A 442 34.58 -0.54 -9.80
CA ALA A 442 33.57 -0.66 -10.86
C ALA A 442 34.09 -1.44 -12.08
N SER A 443 35.39 -1.46 -12.31
CA SER A 443 36.01 -2.24 -13.41
C SER A 443 36.07 -3.76 -13.16
N LEU A 444 35.86 -4.21 -11.93
CA LEU A 444 35.92 -5.63 -11.57
C LEU A 444 34.71 -6.40 -12.11
N ASP A 445 34.93 -7.66 -12.48
CA ASP A 445 33.84 -8.60 -12.74
C ASP A 445 33.19 -9.09 -11.44
N GLU A 446 32.02 -9.73 -11.55
CA GLU A 446 31.23 -10.15 -10.39
C GLU A 446 32.01 -11.08 -9.44
N ALA A 447 32.78 -12.02 -9.99
CA ALA A 447 33.55 -12.96 -9.16
C ALA A 447 34.61 -12.23 -8.33
N ALA A 448 35.34 -11.29 -8.95
CA ALA A 448 36.33 -10.47 -8.27
C ALA A 448 35.71 -9.52 -7.24
N ARG A 449 34.54 -8.93 -7.54
CA ARG A 449 33.78 -8.11 -6.57
C ARG A 449 33.38 -8.93 -5.35
N VAL A 450 32.79 -10.10 -5.55
CA VAL A 450 32.36 -11.00 -4.46
C VAL A 450 33.55 -11.43 -3.60
N GLU A 451 34.67 -11.85 -4.20
CA GLU A 451 35.87 -12.25 -3.46
C GLU A 451 36.41 -11.09 -2.60
N LEU A 452 36.49 -9.89 -3.17
CA LEU A 452 36.97 -8.69 -2.49
C LEU A 452 36.08 -8.33 -1.30
N LEU A 453 34.75 -8.25 -1.52
CA LEU A 453 33.79 -7.86 -0.49
C LEU A 453 33.70 -8.90 0.62
N ALA A 454 33.68 -10.19 0.28
CA ALA A 454 33.71 -11.27 1.27
C ALA A 454 34.98 -11.19 2.13
N GLY A 455 36.13 -10.84 1.52
CA GLY A 455 37.38 -10.60 2.24
C GLY A 455 37.32 -9.38 3.17
N GLU A 456 36.73 -8.27 2.74
CA GLU A 456 36.58 -7.06 3.57
C GLU A 456 35.58 -7.23 4.71
N LEU A 457 34.53 -8.04 4.53
CA LEU A 457 33.58 -8.37 5.60
C LEU A 457 34.24 -9.13 6.76
N GLN A 458 35.29 -9.91 6.50
CA GLN A 458 36.03 -10.63 7.54
C GLN A 458 37.01 -9.74 8.33
N ARG A 459 37.34 -8.56 7.81
CA ARG A 459 38.33 -7.65 8.43
C ARG A 459 37.64 -6.69 9.40
N ARG A 460 38.08 -6.62 10.66
CA ARG A 460 37.49 -5.71 11.66
C ARG A 460 37.89 -4.23 11.52
N ARG A 461 38.87 -3.90 10.68
CA ARG A 461 39.26 -2.50 10.48
C ARG A 461 38.14 -1.76 9.74
N PRO A 462 37.84 -0.51 10.09
CA PRO A 462 37.02 0.35 9.23
C PRO A 462 37.78 0.67 7.95
N LEU A 463 37.06 0.80 6.83
CA LEU A 463 37.58 1.27 5.55
C LEU A 463 37.93 2.75 5.63
N VAL A 464 37.05 3.56 6.22
CA VAL A 464 37.20 5.02 6.29
C VAL A 464 37.34 5.55 7.72
N ARG A 465 37.98 6.71 7.84
CA ARG A 465 38.08 7.48 9.08
C ARG A 465 37.15 8.70 9.01
N PRO A 466 36.82 9.35 10.15
CA PRO A 466 35.97 10.55 10.15
C PRO A 466 36.50 11.71 9.28
N ASP A 467 37.81 11.78 9.05
CA ASP A 467 38.51 12.76 8.21
C ASP A 467 38.68 12.34 6.74
N ALA A 468 38.01 11.26 6.29
CA ALA A 468 38.07 10.82 4.91
C ALA A 468 37.55 11.91 3.94
N GLU A 469 38.33 12.19 2.91
CA GLU A 469 37.97 13.08 1.79
C GLU A 469 37.11 12.31 0.80
N LEU A 470 35.80 12.32 1.05
CA LEU A 470 34.78 11.68 0.23
C LEU A 470 33.90 12.74 -0.45
N SER A 471 33.31 12.37 -1.57
CA SER A 471 32.31 13.15 -2.29
C SER A 471 31.09 13.46 -1.43
N ASP A 472 30.38 14.54 -1.76
CA ASP A 472 29.19 14.96 -1.02
C ASP A 472 28.11 13.88 -1.01
N ASP A 473 27.96 13.12 -2.09
CA ASP A 473 26.93 12.08 -2.20
C ASP A 473 27.29 10.86 -1.36
N THR A 474 28.55 10.41 -1.38
CA THR A 474 29.04 9.33 -0.50
C THR A 474 28.93 9.72 0.98
N ARG A 475 29.27 10.96 1.33
CA ARG A 475 29.12 11.45 2.71
C ARG A 475 27.65 11.44 3.16
N LYS A 476 26.73 11.92 2.32
CA LYS A 476 25.28 11.90 2.64
C LYS A 476 24.76 10.48 2.86
N GLU A 477 25.20 9.52 2.05
CA GLU A 477 24.79 8.11 2.20
C GLU A 477 25.31 7.51 3.51
N LEU A 478 26.58 7.76 3.86
CA LEU A 478 27.14 7.33 5.14
C LEU A 478 26.43 7.99 6.34
N ASP A 479 26.12 9.29 6.26
CA ASP A 479 25.42 10.02 7.33
C ASP A 479 24.03 9.43 7.61
N VAL A 480 23.33 8.96 6.58
CA VAL A 480 22.03 8.27 6.74
C VAL A 480 22.20 6.94 7.47
N LEU A 481 23.22 6.15 7.11
CA LEU A 481 23.50 4.87 7.76
C LEU A 481 23.95 5.04 9.22
N LEU A 482 24.77 6.05 9.51
CA LEU A 482 25.15 6.42 10.87
C LEU A 482 23.93 6.85 11.69
N ALA A 483 23.03 7.66 11.12
CA ALA A 483 21.78 8.02 11.77
C ALA A 483 20.92 6.78 12.06
N ALA A 484 20.85 5.81 11.14
CA ALA A 484 20.15 4.55 11.38
C ALA A 484 20.76 3.75 12.54
N ALA A 485 22.10 3.65 12.59
CA ALA A 485 22.82 2.99 13.69
C ALA A 485 22.53 3.65 15.04
N GLU A 486 22.56 4.98 15.11
CA GLU A 486 22.23 5.72 16.32
C GLU A 486 20.78 5.50 16.78
N GLN A 487 19.83 5.44 15.85
CA GLN A 487 18.43 5.16 16.18
C GLN A 487 18.21 3.71 16.62
N VAL A 488 18.92 2.74 16.06
CA VAL A 488 18.89 1.34 16.51
C VAL A 488 19.42 1.21 17.94
N VAL A 489 20.49 1.94 18.30
CA VAL A 489 21.01 1.97 19.67
C VAL A 489 19.99 2.61 20.63
N LEU A 490 19.33 3.70 20.20
CA LEU A 490 18.41 4.46 21.05
C LEU A 490 17.05 3.77 21.28
N LEU A 491 16.50 3.15 20.24
CA LEU A 491 15.10 2.65 20.21
C LEU A 491 15.02 1.12 20.07
N GLY A 492 16.15 0.46 19.86
CA GLY A 492 16.28 -0.98 19.64
C GLY A 492 16.26 -1.40 18.16
N PRO A 493 16.63 -2.66 17.86
CA PRO A 493 16.83 -3.16 16.49
C PRO A 493 15.56 -3.19 15.64
N ARG A 494 14.37 -3.26 16.27
CA ARG A 494 13.09 -3.23 15.54
C ARG A 494 12.79 -1.89 14.86
N THR A 495 13.52 -0.83 15.21
CA THR A 495 13.37 0.51 14.62
C THR A 495 13.73 0.51 13.14
N ILE A 496 14.82 -0.18 12.77
CA ILE A 496 15.28 -0.32 11.40
C ILE A 496 15.39 -1.83 11.12
N PRO A 497 14.28 -2.51 10.78
CA PRO A 497 14.27 -3.96 10.71
C PRO A 497 14.97 -4.48 9.44
N ASN A 498 14.86 -3.75 8.33
CA ASN A 498 15.28 -4.18 7.00
C ASN A 498 15.93 -3.06 6.18
N TYR A 499 16.78 -3.46 5.24
CA TYR A 499 17.39 -2.65 4.21
C TYR A 499 17.10 -3.28 2.84
N VAL A 500 16.34 -2.59 2.00
CA VAL A 500 15.93 -3.04 0.66
C VAL A 500 16.88 -2.50 -0.42
N ILE A 501 17.34 -3.38 -1.30
CA ILE A 501 18.26 -3.07 -2.40
C ILE A 501 17.50 -3.03 -3.71
N SER A 502 17.22 -1.83 -4.22
CA SER A 502 16.46 -1.66 -5.47
C SER A 502 17.34 -1.93 -6.69
N MET A 503 16.78 -2.53 -7.74
CA MET A 503 17.53 -2.98 -8.92
C MET A 503 18.69 -3.94 -8.53
N CYS A 504 18.41 -4.89 -7.64
CA CYS A 504 19.38 -5.91 -7.27
C CYS A 504 19.50 -6.92 -8.41
N GLU A 505 20.70 -7.10 -8.95
CA GLU A 505 20.98 -7.96 -10.10
C GLU A 505 21.95 -9.10 -9.72
N SER A 506 22.76 -8.91 -8.68
CA SER A 506 23.93 -9.73 -8.39
C SER A 506 24.17 -10.00 -6.90
N VAL A 507 25.17 -10.83 -6.57
CA VAL A 507 25.56 -11.11 -5.19
C VAL A 507 26.38 -9.95 -4.62
N SER A 508 27.19 -9.27 -5.45
CA SER A 508 27.94 -8.10 -5.01
C SER A 508 27.03 -7.01 -4.45
N ASP A 509 25.87 -6.76 -5.06
CA ASP A 509 24.89 -5.76 -4.58
C ASP A 509 24.51 -5.98 -3.10
N VAL A 510 24.33 -7.23 -2.70
CA VAL A 510 24.01 -7.60 -1.31
C VAL A 510 25.22 -7.40 -0.40
N LEU A 511 26.40 -7.84 -0.85
CA LEU A 511 27.63 -7.76 -0.06
C LEU A 511 28.11 -6.31 0.11
N GLU A 512 27.87 -5.43 -0.86
CA GLU A 512 28.11 -3.99 -0.75
C GLU A 512 27.33 -3.39 0.42
N VAL A 513 26.04 -3.70 0.53
CA VAL A 513 25.23 -3.27 1.68
C VAL A 513 25.73 -3.89 2.99
N ALA A 514 26.12 -5.15 2.99
CA ALA A 514 26.71 -5.77 4.18
C ALA A 514 27.99 -5.04 4.63
N VAL A 515 28.85 -4.63 3.69
CA VAL A 515 30.05 -3.82 3.99
C VAL A 515 29.63 -2.46 4.56
N LEU A 516 28.68 -1.78 3.94
CA LEU A 516 28.19 -0.48 4.43
C LEU A 516 27.59 -0.57 5.85
N LEU A 517 26.80 -1.60 6.14
CA LEU A 517 26.24 -1.84 7.48
C LEU A 517 27.32 -2.17 8.51
N LYS A 518 28.40 -2.85 8.09
CA LYS A 518 29.58 -3.10 8.92
C LYS A 518 30.31 -1.80 9.27
N GLU A 519 30.51 -0.92 8.29
CA GLU A 519 31.23 0.34 8.48
C GLU A 519 30.55 1.25 9.52
N VAL A 520 29.23 1.16 9.68
CA VAL A 520 28.48 1.94 10.70
C VAL A 520 28.16 1.15 11.98
N GLY A 521 28.63 -0.09 12.10
CA GLY A 521 28.45 -0.93 13.29
C GLY A 521 27.06 -1.58 13.43
N LEU A 522 26.25 -1.60 12.37
CA LEU A 522 24.98 -2.35 12.34
C LEU A 522 25.19 -3.85 12.04
N LEU A 523 26.33 -4.19 11.42
CA LEU A 523 26.80 -5.55 11.21
C LEU A 523 28.13 -5.76 11.96
N ASP A 524 28.19 -6.76 12.83
CA ASP A 524 29.43 -7.23 13.46
C ASP A 524 29.77 -8.61 12.90
N PRO A 525 30.83 -8.75 12.08
CA PRO A 525 31.18 -10.02 11.46
C PRO A 525 31.75 -11.04 12.46
N ALA A 526 32.05 -10.65 13.69
CA ALA A 526 32.63 -11.53 14.69
C ALA A 526 32.16 -11.15 16.11
N GLY A 527 30.85 -11.02 16.26
CA GLY A 527 30.19 -10.85 17.55
C GLY A 527 30.39 -12.08 18.47
N PRO A 528 30.00 -11.98 19.75
CA PRO A 528 30.24 -13.03 20.75
C PRO A 528 29.70 -14.41 20.35
N ASP A 529 28.55 -14.43 19.66
CA ASP A 529 27.85 -15.63 19.19
C ASP A 529 27.99 -15.83 17.67
N GLY A 530 29.01 -15.22 17.05
CA GLY A 530 29.25 -15.24 15.61
C GLY A 530 28.82 -13.94 14.91
N PRO A 531 28.76 -13.94 13.56
CA PRO A 531 28.35 -12.78 12.79
C PRO A 531 26.92 -12.35 13.13
N THR A 532 26.71 -11.07 13.39
CA THR A 532 25.37 -10.53 13.68
C THR A 532 25.10 -9.30 12.84
N CYS A 533 23.84 -9.11 12.43
CA CYS A 533 23.37 -7.87 11.84
C CYS A 533 21.98 -7.58 12.37
N SER A 534 21.78 -6.38 12.91
CA SER A 534 20.48 -5.95 13.45
C SER A 534 19.45 -5.72 12.34
N VAL A 535 19.92 -5.41 11.12
CA VAL A 535 19.12 -5.10 9.94
C VAL A 535 19.11 -6.29 8.97
N GLY A 536 17.95 -6.72 8.49
CA GLY A 536 17.83 -7.71 7.42
C GLY A 536 18.17 -7.08 6.06
N ILE A 537 18.91 -7.78 5.21
CA ILE A 537 19.21 -7.30 3.85
C ILE A 537 18.24 -7.99 2.88
N SER A 538 17.42 -7.19 2.19
CA SER A 538 16.34 -7.67 1.31
C SER A 538 16.65 -7.28 -0.14
N PRO A 539 17.07 -8.22 -1.02
CA PRO A 539 17.20 -7.92 -2.45
C PRO A 539 15.83 -7.67 -3.07
N LEU A 540 15.71 -6.63 -3.91
CA LEU A 540 14.52 -6.33 -4.71
C LEU A 540 14.79 -6.58 -6.19
N PHE A 541 14.16 -7.63 -6.72
CA PHE A 541 14.19 -7.99 -8.14
C PHE A 541 13.03 -7.29 -8.87
N GLU A 542 13.33 -6.38 -9.81
CA GLU A 542 12.34 -5.48 -10.42
C GLU A 542 12.02 -5.77 -11.89
N THR A 543 12.98 -6.28 -12.68
CA THR A 543 12.78 -6.61 -14.10
C THR A 543 12.45 -8.08 -14.31
N ILE A 544 11.97 -8.44 -15.51
CA ILE A 544 11.68 -9.84 -15.83
C ILE A 544 12.96 -10.70 -15.77
N GLY A 545 14.08 -10.16 -16.26
CA GLY A 545 15.37 -10.83 -16.20
C GLY A 545 15.82 -11.08 -14.76
N ASP A 546 15.67 -10.09 -13.89
CA ASP A 546 16.04 -10.20 -12.47
C ASP A 546 15.16 -11.24 -11.76
N LEU A 547 13.85 -11.25 -12.03
CA LEU A 547 12.92 -12.23 -11.46
C LEU A 547 13.29 -13.66 -11.87
N GLN A 548 13.67 -13.86 -13.14
CA GLN A 548 14.15 -15.16 -13.62
C GLN A 548 15.48 -15.58 -12.98
N ALA A 549 16.36 -14.61 -12.65
CA ALA A 549 17.64 -14.87 -11.99
C ALA A 549 17.52 -14.99 -10.46
N ALA A 550 16.42 -14.53 -9.86
CA ALA A 550 16.26 -14.34 -8.41
C ALA A 550 16.64 -15.57 -7.57
N ALA A 551 16.18 -16.76 -7.96
CA ALA A 551 16.48 -18.01 -7.26
C ALA A 551 17.97 -18.37 -7.32
N THR A 552 18.62 -18.13 -8.47
CA THR A 552 20.06 -18.35 -8.64
C THR A 552 20.85 -17.40 -7.77
N THR A 553 20.50 -16.11 -7.77
CA THR A 553 21.14 -15.08 -6.95
C THR A 553 20.95 -15.35 -5.45
N LEU A 554 19.75 -15.76 -5.02
CA LEU A 554 19.49 -16.15 -3.63
C LEU A 554 20.35 -17.36 -3.21
N GLY A 555 20.46 -18.38 -4.05
CA GLY A 555 21.32 -19.53 -3.78
C GLY A 555 22.79 -19.12 -3.62
N ALA A 556 23.32 -18.36 -4.59
CA ALA A 556 24.71 -17.90 -4.57
C ALA A 556 25.01 -16.94 -3.39
N MET A 557 24.02 -16.16 -2.95
CA MET A 557 24.11 -15.34 -1.74
C MET A 557 24.22 -16.22 -0.48
N LEU A 558 23.44 -17.29 -0.38
CA LEU A 558 23.47 -18.23 0.74
C LEU A 558 24.70 -19.14 0.74
N ASP A 559 25.35 -19.33 -0.40
CA ASP A 559 26.65 -20.02 -0.50
C ASP A 559 27.78 -19.23 0.18
N GLN A 560 27.61 -17.92 0.40
CA GLN A 560 28.59 -17.10 1.12
C GLN A 560 28.57 -17.42 2.63
N PRO A 561 29.65 -17.99 3.22
CA PRO A 561 29.60 -18.53 4.59
C PRO A 561 29.23 -17.50 5.66
N LEU A 562 29.76 -16.28 5.55
CA LEU A 562 29.45 -15.20 6.49
C LEU A 562 27.99 -14.79 6.37
N TYR A 563 27.46 -14.68 5.15
CA TYR A 563 26.07 -14.32 4.93
C TYR A 563 25.10 -15.40 5.42
N ARG A 564 25.39 -16.68 5.16
CA ARG A 564 24.60 -17.80 5.69
C ARG A 564 24.54 -17.80 7.22
N ALA A 565 25.65 -17.48 7.88
CA ALA A 565 25.71 -17.36 9.33
C ALA A 565 24.87 -16.17 9.83
N LEU A 566 24.87 -15.03 9.13
CA LEU A 566 24.00 -13.89 9.46
C LEU A 566 22.51 -14.29 9.39
N VAL A 567 22.12 -15.03 8.36
CA VAL A 567 20.74 -15.54 8.19
C VAL A 567 20.39 -16.52 9.31
N GLY A 568 21.30 -17.45 9.64
CA GLY A 568 21.11 -18.40 10.75
C GLY A 568 20.93 -17.72 12.11
N ASN A 569 21.77 -16.72 12.41
CA ASN A 569 21.69 -15.93 13.64
C ASN A 569 20.44 -15.01 13.70
N ARG A 570 19.68 -14.93 12.60
CA ARG A 570 18.37 -14.26 12.52
C ARG A 570 17.21 -15.25 12.42
N GLY A 571 17.41 -16.50 12.85
CA GLY A 571 16.37 -17.53 12.88
C GLY A 571 16.07 -18.15 11.52
N ASP A 572 17.10 -18.26 10.68
CA ASP A 572 17.03 -18.82 9.33
C ASP A 572 15.96 -18.17 8.44
N ALA A 573 15.68 -16.87 8.64
CA ALA A 573 14.68 -16.13 7.87
C ALA A 573 15.35 -15.17 6.88
N GLN A 574 15.04 -15.31 5.59
CA GLN A 574 15.51 -14.41 4.53
C GLN A 574 14.32 -13.76 3.84
N GLU A 575 14.37 -12.43 3.73
CA GLU A 575 13.36 -11.65 3.03
C GLU A 575 13.82 -11.35 1.60
N VAL A 576 12.92 -11.51 0.63
CA VAL A 576 13.14 -11.14 -0.77
C VAL A 576 11.98 -10.27 -1.21
N MET A 577 12.28 -9.12 -1.84
CA MET A 577 11.26 -8.21 -2.33
C MET A 577 11.05 -8.40 -3.83
N LEU A 578 9.78 -8.35 -4.28
CA LEU A 578 9.41 -8.53 -5.68
C LEU A 578 8.77 -7.27 -6.26
N GLY A 579 9.28 -6.82 -7.40
CA GLY A 579 8.87 -5.62 -8.11
C GLY A 579 7.87 -5.89 -9.24
N TYR A 580 6.61 -5.48 -9.05
CA TYR A 580 5.52 -5.73 -10.01
C TYR A 580 5.45 -4.74 -11.17
N SER A 581 5.55 -3.44 -10.86
CA SER A 581 5.20 -2.39 -11.84
C SER A 581 6.28 -2.17 -12.90
N ASP A 582 7.55 -2.39 -12.57
CA ASP A 582 8.65 -2.26 -13.53
C ASP A 582 8.72 -3.48 -14.47
N SER A 583 8.50 -4.70 -13.97
CA SER A 583 8.29 -5.91 -14.78
C SER A 583 7.18 -5.75 -15.84
N ASN A 584 6.07 -5.09 -15.47
CA ASN A 584 4.97 -4.83 -16.41
C ASN A 584 5.34 -3.80 -17.51
N LYS A 585 6.20 -2.83 -17.20
CA LYS A 585 6.76 -1.90 -18.19
C LYS A 585 7.72 -2.62 -19.15
N ASP A 586 8.39 -3.67 -18.69
CA ASP A 586 9.41 -4.42 -19.42
C ASP A 586 8.79 -5.44 -20.42
N GLY A 587 7.79 -6.22 -20.00
CA GLY A 587 7.26 -7.31 -20.84
C GLY A 587 5.74 -7.40 -21.00
N GLY A 588 4.98 -6.46 -20.46
CA GLY A 588 3.51 -6.46 -20.53
C GLY A 588 2.82 -7.34 -19.49
N TYR A 589 1.49 -7.24 -19.44
CA TYR A 589 0.69 -7.66 -18.28
C TYR A 589 0.79 -9.16 -17.97
N LEU A 590 0.50 -10.04 -18.93
CA LEU A 590 0.50 -11.49 -18.69
C LEU A 590 1.90 -12.01 -18.37
N ALA A 591 2.91 -11.59 -19.15
CA ALA A 591 4.29 -12.03 -18.96
C ALA A 591 4.85 -11.59 -17.60
N ALA A 592 4.56 -10.36 -17.17
CA ALA A 592 5.01 -9.87 -15.86
C ALA A 592 4.36 -10.63 -14.70
N ASN A 593 3.03 -10.82 -14.72
CA ASN A 593 2.34 -11.58 -13.66
C ASN A 593 2.83 -13.04 -13.60
N TRP A 594 3.11 -13.64 -14.75
CA TRP A 594 3.64 -15.01 -14.80
C TRP A 594 5.09 -15.10 -14.33
N ALA A 595 5.97 -14.17 -14.75
CA ALA A 595 7.36 -14.14 -14.30
C ALA A 595 7.47 -14.03 -12.77
N LEU A 596 6.59 -13.24 -12.14
CA LEU A 596 6.48 -13.17 -10.68
C LEU A 596 6.08 -14.51 -10.07
N TYR A 597 5.02 -15.13 -10.58
CA TYR A 597 4.55 -16.42 -10.08
C TYR A 597 5.62 -17.52 -10.19
N ARG A 598 6.33 -17.58 -11.33
CA ARG A 598 7.46 -18.49 -11.54
C ARG A 598 8.63 -18.21 -10.61
N ALA A 599 9.03 -16.95 -10.47
CA ALA A 599 10.10 -16.57 -9.55
C ALA A 599 9.78 -16.95 -8.10
N GLU A 600 8.53 -16.78 -7.67
CA GLU A 600 8.07 -17.18 -6.34
C GLU A 600 8.17 -18.70 -6.14
N LEU A 601 7.77 -19.52 -7.12
CA LEU A 601 7.97 -20.98 -7.08
C LEU A 601 9.45 -21.37 -6.96
N ASP A 602 10.31 -20.77 -7.79
CA ASP A 602 11.74 -21.09 -7.83
C ASP A 602 12.44 -20.65 -6.52
N LEU A 603 12.06 -19.50 -5.95
CA LEU A 603 12.54 -19.02 -4.65
C LEU A 603 12.10 -19.94 -3.50
N VAL A 604 10.87 -20.45 -3.54
CA VAL A 604 10.36 -21.42 -2.55
C VAL A 604 11.18 -22.71 -2.58
N GLU A 605 11.53 -23.20 -3.77
CA GLU A 605 12.36 -24.40 -3.91
C GLU A 605 13.78 -24.18 -3.35
N VAL A 606 14.41 -23.04 -3.65
CA VAL A 606 15.72 -22.69 -3.06
C VAL A 606 15.61 -22.59 -1.54
N ALA A 607 14.58 -21.94 -1.01
CA ALA A 607 14.39 -21.81 0.43
C ALA A 607 14.24 -23.17 1.13
N ARG A 608 13.47 -24.09 0.52
CA ARG A 608 13.33 -25.47 0.99
C ARG A 608 14.66 -26.21 0.99
N ARG A 609 15.45 -26.10 -0.09
CA ARG A 609 16.75 -26.75 -0.23
C ARG A 609 17.76 -26.25 0.80
N GLU A 610 17.80 -24.94 1.04
CA GLU A 610 18.74 -24.29 1.97
C GLU A 610 18.27 -24.33 3.44
N GLY A 611 17.06 -24.83 3.70
CA GLY A 611 16.48 -24.93 5.03
C GLY A 611 16.17 -23.58 5.67
N ILE A 612 15.83 -22.58 4.86
CA ILE A 612 15.48 -21.23 5.33
C ILE A 612 13.97 -20.97 5.22
N ARG A 613 13.46 -20.07 6.07
CA ARG A 613 12.13 -19.50 5.94
C ARG A 613 12.18 -18.30 5.00
N LEU A 614 11.62 -18.47 3.81
CA LEU A 614 11.44 -17.37 2.87
C LEU A 614 10.34 -16.43 3.37
N ARG A 615 10.60 -15.13 3.27
CA ARG A 615 9.59 -14.09 3.42
C ARG A 615 9.54 -13.26 2.16
N LEU A 616 8.42 -13.29 1.47
CA LEU A 616 8.22 -12.43 0.32
C LEU A 616 7.67 -11.06 0.75
N PHE A 617 8.32 -10.02 0.25
CA PHE A 617 7.87 -8.65 0.37
C PHE A 617 7.32 -8.18 -0.97
N HIS A 618 6.00 -8.04 -1.05
CA HIS A 618 5.31 -7.64 -2.26
C HIS A 618 5.37 -6.11 -2.43
N GLY A 619 6.06 -5.68 -3.48
CA GLY A 619 6.23 -4.28 -3.84
C GLY A 619 4.99 -3.61 -4.43
N ARG A 620 5.17 -2.36 -4.87
CA ARG A 620 4.10 -1.55 -5.42
C ARG A 620 3.56 -2.14 -6.72
N GLY A 621 2.25 -2.35 -6.75
CA GLY A 621 1.49 -2.42 -7.99
C GLY A 621 1.05 -3.80 -8.47
N GLY A 622 1.28 -4.85 -7.68
CA GLY A 622 0.62 -6.14 -7.89
C GLY A 622 -0.88 -6.11 -7.57
N THR A 623 -1.59 -7.15 -8.00
CA THR A 623 -3.01 -7.43 -7.67
C THR A 623 -3.27 -7.33 -6.16
N VAL A 624 -2.27 -7.71 -5.35
CA VAL A 624 -2.29 -7.66 -3.89
C VAL A 624 -2.33 -6.22 -3.33
N GLY A 625 -1.61 -5.28 -3.96
CA GLY A 625 -1.33 -3.95 -3.42
C GLY A 625 -2.14 -2.78 -4.00
N ARG A 626 -2.82 -2.95 -5.15
CA ARG A 626 -3.54 -1.84 -5.82
C ARG A 626 -5.00 -1.65 -5.41
N GLY A 627 -5.54 -2.51 -4.55
CA GLY A 627 -6.98 -2.55 -4.26
C GLY A 627 -7.84 -2.75 -5.52
N GLY A 628 -7.23 -3.16 -6.64
CA GLY A 628 -7.85 -3.46 -7.95
C GLY A 628 -8.89 -4.55 -7.85
N GLY A 629 -8.57 -5.54 -7.03
CA GLY A 629 -9.49 -6.52 -6.47
C GLY A 629 -9.29 -6.66 -4.96
N PRO A 630 -10.03 -7.56 -4.30
CA PRO A 630 -9.87 -7.81 -2.88
C PRO A 630 -8.46 -8.37 -2.55
N SER A 631 -7.70 -7.74 -1.65
CA SER A 631 -6.36 -8.21 -1.25
C SER A 631 -6.37 -9.67 -0.78
N TYR A 632 -7.47 -10.13 -0.19
CA TYR A 632 -7.66 -11.52 0.19
C TYR A 632 -7.52 -12.52 -0.98
N GLU A 633 -8.15 -12.25 -2.13
CA GLU A 633 -8.09 -13.14 -3.30
C GLU A 633 -6.69 -13.14 -3.92
N ALA A 634 -6.05 -11.98 -3.95
CA ALA A 634 -4.72 -11.83 -4.53
C ALA A 634 -3.63 -12.56 -3.72
N ILE A 635 -3.75 -12.60 -2.38
CA ILE A 635 -2.85 -13.40 -1.53
C ILE A 635 -3.10 -14.89 -1.74
N ARG A 636 -4.36 -15.32 -1.84
CA ARG A 636 -4.71 -16.72 -2.13
C ARG A 636 -4.31 -17.19 -3.52
N ALA A 637 -4.06 -16.26 -4.43
CA ALA A 637 -3.59 -16.50 -5.78
C ALA A 637 -2.06 -16.65 -5.88
N GLN A 638 -1.32 -16.52 -4.78
CA GLN A 638 0.11 -16.77 -4.72
C GLN A 638 0.42 -18.28 -4.84
N PRO A 639 1.60 -18.67 -5.33
CA PRO A 639 1.97 -20.08 -5.46
C PRO A 639 2.11 -20.78 -4.09
N PRO A 640 1.98 -22.12 -4.07
CA PRO A 640 2.18 -22.91 -2.85
C PRO A 640 3.54 -22.62 -2.19
N GLY A 641 3.53 -22.38 -0.88
CA GLY A 641 4.73 -22.10 -0.10
C GLY A 641 5.27 -20.67 -0.18
N ALA A 642 4.76 -19.83 -1.08
CA ALA A 642 5.21 -18.43 -1.22
C ALA A 642 4.85 -17.57 0.00
N VAL A 643 3.68 -17.83 0.60
CA VAL A 643 3.23 -17.12 1.81
C VAL A 643 3.90 -17.70 3.06
N ALA A 644 3.85 -19.02 3.27
CA ALA A 644 4.50 -19.73 4.38
C ALA A 644 4.48 -18.96 5.73
N GLY A 645 3.29 -18.50 6.14
CA GLY A 645 3.03 -17.72 7.36
C GLY A 645 3.60 -16.29 7.38
N ALA A 646 4.23 -15.83 6.31
CA ALA A 646 4.90 -14.53 6.22
C ALA A 646 4.44 -13.73 4.99
N LEU A 647 3.73 -12.63 5.23
CA LEU A 647 3.29 -11.68 4.22
C LEU A 647 3.79 -10.28 4.56
N ARG A 648 4.66 -9.72 3.73
CA ARG A 648 4.96 -8.29 3.74
C ARG A 648 4.38 -7.64 2.50
N ILE A 649 3.68 -6.54 2.67
CA ILE A 649 3.01 -5.87 1.55
C ILE A 649 3.13 -4.36 1.64
N THR A 650 3.43 -3.74 0.50
CA THR A 650 3.44 -2.30 0.37
C THR A 650 2.02 -1.73 0.36
N GLU A 651 1.67 -0.94 1.36
CA GLU A 651 0.42 -0.18 1.42
C GLU A 651 0.60 1.20 0.80
N GLN A 652 0.05 1.35 -0.41
CA GLN A 652 0.20 2.57 -1.21
C GLN A 652 -0.48 3.76 -0.55
N GLY A 653 0.18 4.92 -0.54
CA GLY A 653 -0.33 6.10 0.15
C GLY A 653 -1.70 6.58 -0.34
N GLU A 654 -2.06 6.33 -1.61
CA GLU A 654 -3.38 6.62 -2.18
C GLU A 654 -4.55 5.86 -1.57
N VAL A 655 -4.30 4.68 -0.98
CA VAL A 655 -5.36 3.84 -0.38
C VAL A 655 -5.36 3.87 1.15
N ILE A 656 -4.32 4.43 1.80
CA ILE A 656 -4.19 4.43 3.26
C ILE A 656 -5.41 5.05 3.93
N ALA A 657 -5.91 6.18 3.42
CA ALA A 657 -7.10 6.82 3.99
C ALA A 657 -8.35 5.92 3.87
N ALA A 658 -8.54 5.25 2.74
CA ALA A 658 -9.67 4.35 2.53
C ALA A 658 -9.57 3.06 3.36
N LYS A 659 -8.35 2.66 3.75
CA LYS A 659 -8.10 1.45 4.53
C LYS A 659 -8.06 1.69 6.04
N TYR A 660 -7.50 2.82 6.50
CA TYR A 660 -7.11 3.00 7.91
C TYR A 660 -7.67 4.27 8.58
N ALA A 661 -8.44 5.11 7.88
CA ALA A 661 -8.98 6.34 8.50
C ALA A 661 -10.10 6.09 9.52
N ASP A 662 -10.66 4.89 9.56
CA ASP A 662 -11.76 4.49 10.43
C ASP A 662 -11.47 3.08 11.02
N PRO A 663 -11.73 2.84 12.32
CA PRO A 663 -11.48 1.54 12.96
C PRO A 663 -12.15 0.34 12.29
N ASP A 664 -13.39 0.46 11.81
CA ASP A 664 -14.10 -0.65 11.14
C ASP A 664 -13.43 -0.99 9.80
N LEU A 665 -13.00 0.03 9.05
CA LEU A 665 -12.28 -0.15 7.78
C LEU A 665 -10.89 -0.76 8.02
N ALA A 666 -10.16 -0.25 9.02
CA ALA A 666 -8.84 -0.74 9.40
C ALA A 666 -8.90 -2.21 9.78
N ARG A 667 -9.88 -2.57 10.64
CA ARG A 667 -10.09 -3.94 11.07
C ARG A 667 -10.35 -4.86 9.89
N ARG A 668 -11.27 -4.51 9.00
CA ARG A 668 -11.58 -5.32 7.81
C ARG A 668 -10.36 -5.53 6.92
N ASN A 669 -9.59 -4.48 6.64
CA ASN A 669 -8.42 -4.59 5.78
C ASN A 669 -7.36 -5.52 6.39
N LEU A 670 -7.03 -5.33 7.67
CA LEU A 670 -6.03 -6.12 8.38
C LEU A 670 -6.50 -7.57 8.59
N GLU A 671 -7.78 -7.77 8.90
CA GLU A 671 -8.44 -9.07 8.98
C GLU A 671 -8.35 -9.84 7.66
N ALA A 672 -8.59 -9.19 6.53
CA ALA A 672 -8.46 -9.83 5.22
C ALA A 672 -7.03 -10.28 4.91
N LEU A 673 -6.01 -9.51 5.31
CA LEU A 673 -4.61 -9.90 5.17
C LEU A 673 -4.28 -11.12 6.05
N LEU A 674 -4.73 -11.11 7.31
CA LEU A 674 -4.54 -12.23 8.25
C LEU A 674 -5.25 -13.50 7.77
N ALA A 675 -6.52 -13.39 7.40
CA ALA A 675 -7.34 -14.47 6.86
C ALA A 675 -6.66 -15.15 5.67
N ALA A 676 -6.26 -14.37 4.67
CA ALA A 676 -5.61 -14.92 3.49
C ALA A 676 -4.23 -15.54 3.80
N THR A 677 -3.47 -14.95 4.72
CA THR A 677 -2.18 -15.48 5.14
C THR A 677 -2.35 -16.84 5.80
N LEU A 678 -3.29 -16.98 6.75
CA LEU A 678 -3.57 -18.23 7.44
C LEU A 678 -4.05 -19.31 6.45
N GLU A 679 -5.00 -18.98 5.59
CA GLU A 679 -5.52 -19.93 4.60
C GLU A 679 -4.45 -20.39 3.61
N SER A 680 -3.65 -19.47 3.05
CA SER A 680 -2.61 -19.81 2.07
C SER A 680 -1.41 -20.53 2.70
N THR A 681 -1.30 -20.49 4.03
CA THR A 681 -0.24 -21.19 4.77
C THR A 681 -0.66 -22.59 5.19
N LEU A 682 -1.92 -22.75 5.62
CA LEU A 682 -2.39 -23.98 6.27
C LEU A 682 -3.26 -24.85 5.36
N LEU A 683 -3.75 -24.33 4.24
CA LEU A 683 -4.66 -25.02 3.32
C LEU A 683 -4.07 -25.06 1.91
N ASP A 684 -4.45 -26.08 1.13
CA ASP A 684 -4.27 -26.05 -0.31
C ASP A 684 -5.30 -25.10 -0.93
N VAL A 685 -4.82 -23.93 -1.32
CA VAL A 685 -5.64 -22.91 -1.99
C VAL A 685 -5.45 -22.89 -3.49
N GLU A 686 -4.44 -23.57 -4.05
CA GLU A 686 -4.09 -23.51 -5.48
C GLU A 686 -5.03 -24.37 -6.33
N GLY A 687 -5.30 -25.60 -5.89
CA GLY A 687 -6.27 -26.49 -6.54
C GLY A 687 -5.83 -27.14 -7.86
N LEU A 688 -4.54 -27.05 -8.23
CA LEU A 688 -3.98 -27.71 -9.42
C LEU A 688 -3.57 -29.17 -9.14
N GLY A 689 -2.95 -29.45 -8.00
CA GLY A 689 -2.53 -30.80 -7.62
C GLY A 689 -1.57 -31.41 -8.65
N ALA A 690 -1.89 -32.59 -9.17
CA ALA A 690 -1.04 -33.31 -10.13
C ALA A 690 -0.93 -32.60 -11.51
N ASP A 691 -1.86 -31.69 -11.82
CA ASP A 691 -1.91 -30.98 -13.12
C ASP A 691 -1.02 -29.71 -13.13
N ALA A 692 -0.27 -29.43 -12.06
CA ALA A 692 0.44 -28.17 -11.87
C ALA A 692 1.50 -27.89 -12.95
N GLU A 693 2.40 -28.84 -13.22
CA GLU A 693 3.47 -28.65 -14.21
C GLU A 693 2.94 -28.45 -15.64
N ASP A 694 1.85 -29.13 -16.01
CA ASP A 694 1.21 -28.94 -17.31
C ASP A 694 0.59 -27.54 -17.44
N ALA A 695 -0.07 -27.07 -16.37
CA ALA A 695 -0.61 -25.71 -16.31
C ALA A 695 0.51 -24.66 -16.36
N TYR A 696 1.63 -24.90 -15.68
CA TYR A 696 2.76 -24.01 -15.69
C TYR A 696 3.42 -23.93 -17.07
N GLY A 697 3.66 -25.06 -17.73
CA GLY A 697 4.22 -25.09 -19.08
C GLY A 697 3.31 -24.40 -20.11
N LEU A 698 1.98 -24.46 -19.94
CA LEU A 698 1.03 -23.70 -20.75
C LEU A 698 1.23 -22.18 -20.57
N LEU A 699 1.36 -21.72 -19.32
CA LEU A 699 1.54 -20.30 -19.02
C LEU A 699 2.91 -19.77 -19.46
N ASP A 700 3.96 -20.60 -19.46
CA ASP A 700 5.26 -20.25 -20.05
C ASP A 700 5.12 -19.87 -21.54
N ASP A 701 4.39 -20.68 -22.33
CA ASP A 701 4.13 -20.38 -23.75
C ASP A 701 3.28 -19.11 -23.92
N LEU A 702 2.20 -18.97 -23.14
CA LEU A 702 1.36 -17.76 -23.18
C LEU A 702 2.16 -16.49 -22.83
N ALA A 703 3.03 -16.56 -21.82
CA ALA A 703 3.86 -15.43 -21.40
C ALA A 703 4.85 -15.01 -22.49
N ALA A 704 5.52 -15.97 -23.14
CA ALA A 704 6.43 -15.68 -24.24
C ALA A 704 5.71 -14.99 -25.41
N ARG A 705 4.52 -15.49 -25.78
CA ARG A 705 3.68 -14.88 -26.84
C ARG A 705 3.21 -13.47 -26.49
N ALA A 706 2.76 -13.28 -25.24
CA ALA A 706 2.30 -11.97 -24.77
C ALA A 706 3.44 -10.94 -24.77
N GLN A 707 4.62 -11.35 -24.30
CA GLN A 707 5.81 -10.51 -24.28
C GLN A 707 6.24 -10.12 -25.70
N GLN A 708 6.20 -11.05 -26.65
CA GLN A 708 6.50 -10.76 -28.05
C GLN A 708 5.54 -9.71 -28.63
N ALA A 709 4.23 -9.87 -28.41
CA ALA A 709 3.23 -8.90 -28.86
C ALA A 709 3.44 -7.52 -28.22
N TYR A 710 3.76 -7.47 -26.92
CA TYR A 710 4.06 -6.23 -26.22
C TYR A 710 5.31 -5.53 -26.80
N ARG A 711 6.39 -6.28 -27.02
CA ARG A 711 7.65 -5.75 -27.58
C ARG A 711 7.47 -5.20 -28.98
N ALA A 712 6.67 -5.88 -29.81
CA ALA A 712 6.35 -5.43 -31.15
C ALA A 712 5.76 -4.00 -31.17
N LEU A 713 4.86 -3.68 -30.23
CA LEU A 713 4.30 -2.34 -30.10
C LEU A 713 5.28 -1.35 -29.43
N VAL A 714 5.76 -1.68 -28.23
CA VAL A 714 6.40 -0.70 -27.35
C VAL A 714 7.87 -0.43 -27.72
N HIS A 715 8.59 -1.47 -28.16
CA HIS A 715 10.03 -1.40 -28.40
C HIS A 715 10.39 -1.39 -29.89
N GLU A 716 9.60 -2.07 -30.73
CA GLU A 716 9.94 -2.29 -32.14
C GLU A 716 9.18 -1.35 -33.09
N THR A 717 8.06 -0.76 -32.67
CA THR A 717 7.29 0.17 -33.54
C THR A 717 8.01 1.52 -33.67
N PRO A 718 8.42 1.92 -34.89
CA PRO A 718 9.08 3.20 -35.10
C PRO A 718 8.16 4.37 -34.75
N GLY A 719 8.68 5.29 -33.92
CA GLY A 719 7.96 6.49 -33.47
C GLY A 719 7.05 6.26 -32.26
N PHE A 720 7.02 5.08 -31.64
CA PHE A 720 6.15 4.82 -30.49
C PHE A 720 6.34 5.81 -29.33
N VAL A 721 7.59 6.14 -28.98
CA VAL A 721 7.90 7.10 -27.89
C VAL A 721 7.37 8.50 -28.20
N GLU A 722 7.47 8.93 -29.45
CA GLU A 722 6.94 10.21 -29.93
C GLU A 722 5.41 10.22 -29.84
N TRP A 723 4.77 9.17 -30.37
CA TRP A 723 3.33 8.98 -30.27
C TRP A 723 2.87 9.00 -28.81
N PHE A 724 3.54 8.27 -27.92
CA PHE A 724 3.20 8.19 -26.50
C PHE A 724 3.26 9.56 -25.82
N ARG A 725 4.32 10.33 -26.05
CA ARG A 725 4.48 11.68 -25.47
C ARG A 725 3.46 12.67 -26.03
N ALA A 726 3.09 12.53 -27.29
CA ALA A 726 2.07 13.37 -27.91
C ALA A 726 0.65 12.94 -27.52
N ALA A 727 0.32 11.66 -27.43
CA ALA A 727 -1.03 11.22 -27.11
C ALA A 727 -1.36 11.36 -25.62
N THR A 728 -0.36 11.33 -24.72
CA THR A 728 -0.58 11.34 -23.26
C THR A 728 -0.14 12.64 -22.60
N PRO A 729 -0.64 12.97 -21.38
CA PRO A 729 -0.21 14.16 -20.63
C PRO A 729 1.09 13.94 -19.84
N ILE A 730 2.01 13.07 -20.32
CA ILE A 730 3.20 12.66 -19.56
C ILE A 730 4.12 13.83 -19.21
N SER A 731 4.27 14.78 -20.12
CA SER A 731 5.09 15.98 -19.90
C SER A 731 4.47 16.86 -18.81
N GLU A 732 3.15 17.02 -18.84
CA GLU A 732 2.40 17.85 -17.90
C GLU A 732 2.28 17.18 -16.52
N LEU A 733 2.35 15.85 -16.44
CA LEU A 733 2.46 15.13 -15.18
C LEU A 733 3.72 15.49 -14.40
N ALA A 734 4.84 15.74 -15.08
CA ALA A 734 6.10 16.11 -14.43
C ALA A 734 6.06 17.50 -13.77
N GLU A 735 5.12 18.35 -14.20
CA GLU A 735 4.93 19.71 -13.66
C GLU A 735 3.98 19.77 -12.46
N LEU A 736 3.24 18.69 -12.21
CA LEU A 736 2.40 18.62 -11.03
C LEU A 736 3.28 18.53 -9.78
N ASN A 737 2.85 19.19 -8.71
CA ASN A 737 3.48 19.14 -7.39
C ASN A 737 3.14 17.82 -6.68
N ILE A 738 3.54 16.71 -7.27
CA ILE A 738 3.18 15.37 -6.81
C ILE A 738 4.24 14.81 -5.86
N GLY A 739 3.86 14.55 -4.61
CA GLY A 739 4.73 13.93 -3.61
C GLY A 739 6.04 14.68 -3.38
N SER A 740 6.94 14.07 -2.62
CA SER A 740 8.31 14.58 -2.42
C SER A 740 9.28 14.15 -3.55
N ARG A 741 8.96 13.11 -4.33
CA ARG A 741 9.86 12.46 -5.30
C ARG A 741 9.82 13.05 -6.72
N PRO A 742 10.95 13.10 -7.45
CA PRO A 742 10.97 13.42 -8.88
C PRO A 742 10.30 12.35 -9.78
N PRO A 743 9.76 12.74 -10.96
CA PRO A 743 9.04 11.83 -11.85
C PRO A 743 9.95 10.93 -12.72
N SER A 744 11.22 11.28 -12.92
CA SER A 744 12.19 10.50 -13.73
C SER A 744 13.47 10.22 -12.95
N ARG A 745 14.15 9.09 -13.25
CA ARG A 745 15.47 8.75 -12.67
C ARG A 745 16.60 9.59 -13.28
N LYS A 746 16.52 9.91 -14.59
CA LYS A 746 17.48 10.75 -15.32
C LYS A 746 16.74 11.76 -16.22
N ALA A 747 17.39 12.87 -16.57
CA ALA A 747 16.84 13.81 -17.56
C ALA A 747 17.02 13.19 -18.97
N GLY A 748 15.99 12.51 -19.48
CA GLY A 748 16.08 11.75 -20.72
C GLY A 748 14.73 11.51 -21.40
N ASN A 749 14.79 11.07 -22.66
CA ASN A 749 13.61 10.81 -23.49
C ASN A 749 13.22 9.32 -23.61
N SER A 750 13.97 8.41 -23.01
CA SER A 750 13.76 6.96 -23.07
C SER A 750 12.60 6.48 -22.17
N ILE A 751 11.91 5.41 -22.58
CA ILE A 751 10.95 4.67 -21.73
C ILE A 751 11.67 3.96 -20.58
N ALA A 752 12.92 3.53 -20.77
CA ALA A 752 13.71 2.87 -19.74
C ALA A 752 13.92 3.77 -18.52
N ASP A 753 14.17 5.07 -18.75
CA ASP A 753 14.36 6.08 -17.70
C ASP A 753 13.06 6.47 -16.98
N LEU A 754 11.90 6.18 -17.60
CA LEU A 754 10.59 6.49 -17.04
C LEU A 754 10.25 5.53 -15.89
N ARG A 755 9.87 6.07 -14.75
CA ARG A 755 9.39 5.27 -13.62
C ARG A 755 8.02 4.64 -13.94
N ALA A 756 7.73 3.49 -13.34
CA ALA A 756 6.48 2.77 -13.60
C ALA A 756 5.21 3.56 -13.25
N ILE A 757 5.27 4.50 -12.30
CA ILE A 757 4.11 5.30 -11.88
C ILE A 757 3.70 6.30 -12.98
N PRO A 758 4.57 7.19 -13.49
CA PRO A 758 4.25 8.00 -14.66
C PRO A 758 3.81 7.18 -15.86
N TRP A 759 4.43 6.01 -16.09
CA TRP A 759 4.05 5.10 -17.16
C TRP A 759 2.57 4.71 -17.06
N VAL A 760 2.16 4.03 -15.98
CA VAL A 760 0.76 3.59 -15.82
C VAL A 760 -0.19 4.77 -15.78
N PHE A 761 0.15 5.84 -15.05
CA PHE A 761 -0.74 6.96 -14.83
C PHE A 761 -1.06 7.73 -16.13
N SER A 762 -0.08 7.87 -17.03
CA SER A 762 -0.28 8.53 -18.32
C SER A 762 -1.27 7.78 -19.23
N TRP A 763 -1.18 6.44 -19.28
CA TRP A 763 -2.14 5.60 -19.99
C TRP A 763 -3.53 5.60 -19.37
N SER A 764 -3.61 5.79 -18.05
CA SER A 764 -4.90 5.92 -17.37
C SER A 764 -5.62 7.22 -17.68
N GLN A 765 -4.88 8.32 -17.81
CA GLN A 765 -5.45 9.62 -18.20
C GLN A 765 -6.07 9.58 -19.59
N THR A 766 -5.51 8.80 -20.52
CA THR A 766 -5.99 8.70 -21.91
C THR A 766 -7.01 7.58 -22.13
N ARG A 767 -7.41 6.86 -21.08
CA ARG A 767 -8.43 5.78 -21.13
C ARG A 767 -8.05 4.58 -22.00
N ILE A 768 -6.76 4.43 -22.30
CA ILE A 768 -6.20 3.25 -22.97
C ILE A 768 -5.85 2.16 -21.96
N MET A 769 -5.27 2.54 -20.81
CA MET A 769 -4.85 1.60 -19.77
C MET A 769 -3.91 0.48 -20.27
N LEU A 770 -3.07 0.79 -21.27
CA LEU A 770 -2.23 -0.16 -22.00
C LEU A 770 -1.53 -1.21 -21.10
N PRO A 771 -0.90 -0.85 -19.97
CA PRO A 771 -0.15 -1.80 -19.16
C PRO A 771 -1.01 -2.86 -18.46
N GLY A 772 -2.34 -2.72 -18.43
CA GLY A 772 -3.20 -3.67 -17.73
C GLY A 772 -3.76 -4.81 -18.58
N TRP A 773 -3.43 -4.88 -19.88
CA TRP A 773 -4.03 -5.89 -20.77
C TRP A 773 -3.25 -6.19 -22.06
N TYR A 774 -2.46 -5.24 -22.59
CA TYR A 774 -1.88 -5.38 -23.94
C TYR A 774 -0.97 -6.60 -24.09
N GLY A 775 -1.13 -7.33 -25.19
CA GLY A 775 -0.41 -8.57 -25.53
C GLY A 775 -1.12 -9.84 -25.10
N THR A 776 -2.03 -9.75 -24.11
CA THR A 776 -2.76 -10.93 -23.59
C THR A 776 -3.73 -11.51 -24.61
N GLY A 777 -4.45 -10.66 -25.36
CA GLY A 777 -5.36 -11.11 -26.39
C GLY A 777 -4.65 -11.86 -27.52
N SER A 778 -3.52 -11.33 -27.98
CA SER A 778 -2.64 -11.98 -28.96
C SER A 778 -2.15 -13.35 -28.48
N ALA A 779 -1.71 -13.45 -27.23
CA ALA A 779 -1.24 -14.70 -26.65
C ALA A 779 -2.35 -15.76 -26.61
N LEU A 780 -3.51 -15.42 -26.05
CA LEU A 780 -4.64 -16.34 -25.92
C LEU A 780 -5.17 -16.77 -27.28
N GLU A 781 -5.39 -15.83 -28.21
CA GLU A 781 -5.92 -16.15 -29.54
C GLU A 781 -4.95 -17.05 -30.33
N SER A 782 -3.66 -16.71 -30.34
CA SER A 782 -2.65 -17.48 -31.09
C SER A 782 -2.35 -18.84 -30.47
N TRP A 783 -2.55 -19.02 -29.17
CA TRP A 783 -2.40 -20.31 -28.51
C TRP A 783 -3.61 -21.21 -28.74
N VAL A 784 -4.82 -20.66 -28.66
CA VAL A 784 -6.06 -21.40 -28.97
C VAL A 784 -6.08 -21.82 -30.44
N ASP A 785 -5.71 -20.93 -31.36
CA ASP A 785 -5.59 -21.20 -32.81
C ASP A 785 -6.84 -21.91 -33.41
N GLY A 786 -8.03 -21.57 -32.89
CA GLY A 786 -9.31 -22.16 -33.30
C GLY A 786 -9.61 -23.56 -32.74
N ASP A 787 -8.77 -24.12 -31.87
CA ASP A 787 -8.98 -25.43 -31.22
C ASP A 787 -9.88 -25.30 -29.97
N GLU A 788 -11.09 -25.87 -30.04
CA GLU A 788 -12.05 -25.87 -28.93
C GLU A 788 -11.53 -26.60 -27.68
N GLY A 789 -10.68 -27.62 -27.83
CA GLY A 789 -10.07 -28.33 -26.71
C GLY A 789 -9.06 -27.48 -25.95
N ARG A 790 -8.28 -26.66 -26.68
CA ARG A 790 -7.39 -25.66 -26.09
C ARG A 790 -8.19 -24.59 -25.34
N LEU A 791 -9.24 -24.05 -25.95
CA LEU A 791 -10.13 -23.10 -25.25
C LEU A 791 -10.73 -23.72 -23.98
N GLY A 792 -11.20 -24.98 -24.05
CA GLY A 792 -11.72 -25.71 -22.90
C GLY A 792 -10.69 -25.85 -21.76
N SER A 793 -9.41 -26.00 -22.09
CA SER A 793 -8.32 -26.04 -21.11
C SER A 793 -8.17 -24.72 -20.35
N LEU A 794 -8.23 -23.58 -21.05
CA LEU A 794 -8.20 -22.26 -20.42
C LEU A 794 -9.43 -22.02 -19.53
N GLN A 795 -10.61 -22.47 -19.96
CA GLN A 795 -11.85 -22.38 -19.19
C GLN A 795 -11.80 -23.24 -17.90
N GLU A 796 -11.15 -24.40 -17.95
CA GLU A 796 -10.92 -25.24 -16.77
C GLU A 796 -9.95 -24.56 -15.79
N LEU A 797 -8.82 -24.04 -16.29
CA LEU A 797 -7.87 -23.28 -15.47
C LEU A 797 -8.54 -22.07 -14.81
N HIS A 798 -9.38 -21.34 -15.52
CA HIS A 798 -10.13 -20.20 -14.96
C HIS A 798 -11.06 -20.61 -13.80
N ARG A 799 -11.65 -21.81 -13.86
CA ARG A 799 -12.54 -22.32 -12.80
C ARG A 799 -11.76 -22.80 -11.57
N ARG A 800 -10.64 -23.50 -11.77
CA ARG A 800 -9.92 -24.20 -10.70
C ARG A 800 -8.79 -23.39 -10.07
N TRP A 801 -8.06 -22.59 -10.86
CA TRP A 801 -6.81 -21.98 -10.42
C TRP A 801 -6.99 -20.50 -10.04
N PRO A 802 -6.85 -20.11 -8.76
CA PRO A 802 -7.08 -18.74 -8.33
C PRO A 802 -6.17 -17.72 -9.00
N PHE A 803 -4.90 -18.07 -9.28
CA PHE A 803 -3.97 -17.17 -9.99
C PHE A 803 -4.54 -16.73 -11.34
N PHE A 804 -4.90 -17.69 -12.19
CA PHE A 804 -5.40 -17.40 -13.53
C PHE A 804 -6.72 -16.62 -13.48
N ARG A 805 -7.63 -17.03 -12.59
CA ARG A 805 -8.90 -16.32 -12.36
C ARG A 805 -8.69 -14.87 -11.91
N THR A 806 -7.85 -14.64 -10.91
CA THR A 806 -7.59 -13.30 -10.38
C THR A 806 -6.85 -12.44 -11.39
N MET A 807 -5.91 -12.99 -12.16
CA MET A 807 -5.22 -12.29 -13.24
C MET A 807 -6.18 -11.81 -14.33
N LEU A 808 -7.10 -12.68 -14.77
CA LEU A 808 -8.13 -12.34 -15.77
C LEU A 808 -9.19 -11.37 -15.23
N SER A 809 -9.66 -11.55 -14.00
CA SER A 809 -10.63 -10.65 -13.36
C SER A 809 -10.07 -9.22 -13.22
N ASN A 810 -8.80 -9.09 -12.81
CA ASN A 810 -8.12 -7.79 -12.76
C ASN A 810 -7.98 -7.16 -14.16
N MET A 811 -7.64 -7.94 -15.18
CA MET A 811 -7.61 -7.47 -16.57
C MET A 811 -8.99 -7.00 -17.03
N GLY A 812 -10.06 -7.77 -16.74
CA GLY A 812 -11.44 -7.42 -17.04
C GLY A 812 -11.88 -6.11 -16.38
N MET A 813 -11.44 -5.86 -15.14
CA MET A 813 -11.66 -4.61 -14.43
C MET A 813 -10.95 -3.42 -15.07
N VAL A 814 -9.73 -3.59 -15.57
CA VAL A 814 -9.02 -2.57 -16.32
C VAL A 814 -9.70 -2.29 -17.66
N LEU A 815 -10.04 -3.34 -18.41
CA LEU A 815 -10.75 -3.25 -19.69
C LEU A 815 -12.10 -2.53 -19.53
N ALA A 816 -12.84 -2.80 -18.46
CA ALA A 816 -14.10 -2.12 -18.17
C ALA A 816 -13.96 -0.61 -17.93
N LYS A 817 -12.76 -0.10 -17.66
CA LYS A 817 -12.46 1.35 -17.51
C LYS A 817 -11.91 1.99 -18.78
N THR A 818 -11.52 1.19 -19.76
CA THR A 818 -11.06 1.70 -21.06
C THR A 818 -12.21 2.36 -21.83
N ASP A 819 -11.88 3.36 -22.65
CA ASP A 819 -12.82 4.00 -23.56
C ASP A 819 -12.06 4.45 -24.81
N LEU A 820 -12.08 3.61 -25.85
CA LEU A 820 -11.33 3.89 -27.08
C LEU A 820 -11.88 5.09 -27.84
N GLY A 821 -13.16 5.45 -27.65
CA GLY A 821 -13.73 6.65 -28.26
C GLY A 821 -13.18 7.94 -27.64
N LEU A 822 -12.90 7.94 -26.32
CA LEU A 822 -12.16 9.02 -25.68
C LEU A 822 -10.68 8.96 -26.04
N ALA A 823 -10.08 7.76 -26.06
CA ALA A 823 -8.67 7.59 -26.43
C ALA A 823 -8.36 8.10 -27.84
N ALA A 824 -9.28 7.94 -28.80
CA ALA A 824 -9.15 8.48 -30.15
C ALA A 824 -8.98 10.01 -30.16
N ARG A 825 -9.66 10.74 -29.26
CA ARG A 825 -9.50 12.20 -29.11
C ARG A 825 -8.13 12.61 -28.58
N TYR A 826 -7.53 11.78 -27.73
CA TYR A 826 -6.15 11.99 -27.29
C TYR A 826 -5.17 11.67 -28.43
N ALA A 827 -5.42 10.62 -29.21
CA ALA A 827 -4.61 10.29 -30.38
C ALA A 827 -4.63 11.41 -31.45
N GLU A 828 -5.71 12.19 -31.56
CA GLU A 828 -5.78 13.39 -32.41
C GLU A 828 -4.76 14.49 -32.04
N LEU A 829 -4.14 14.43 -30.84
CA LEU A 829 -3.07 15.34 -30.46
C LEU A 829 -1.72 15.00 -31.10
N VAL A 830 -1.60 13.83 -31.73
CA VAL A 830 -0.43 13.41 -32.49
C VAL A 830 -0.48 14.08 -33.87
N PRO A 831 0.47 14.97 -34.23
CA PRO A 831 0.41 15.71 -35.49
C PRO A 831 0.61 14.85 -36.74
N ASP A 832 1.45 13.82 -36.64
CA ASP A 832 1.70 12.87 -37.72
C ASP A 832 0.55 11.86 -37.81
N GLU A 833 -0.25 11.96 -38.88
CA GLU A 833 -1.42 11.13 -39.10
C GLU A 833 -1.08 9.66 -39.38
N GLU A 834 0.04 9.39 -40.05
CA GLU A 834 0.49 8.01 -40.33
C GLU A 834 0.98 7.34 -39.05
N LEU A 835 1.78 8.07 -38.24
CA LEU A 835 2.22 7.59 -36.93
C LEU A 835 1.03 7.37 -36.00
N ARG A 836 0.05 8.30 -36.02
CA ARG A 836 -1.19 8.20 -35.26
C ARG A 836 -1.93 6.90 -35.57
N ALA A 837 -2.20 6.63 -36.85
CA ALA A 837 -2.90 5.42 -37.30
C ALA A 837 -2.08 4.16 -36.97
N ARG A 838 -0.78 4.15 -37.30
CA ARG A 838 0.11 3.00 -37.08
C ARG A 838 0.06 2.47 -35.64
N VAL A 839 0.07 3.36 -34.65
CA VAL A 839 0.08 2.98 -33.23
C VAL A 839 -1.34 2.75 -32.71
N PHE A 840 -2.29 3.65 -33.00
CA PHE A 840 -3.63 3.56 -32.44
C PHE A 840 -4.46 2.40 -32.98
N ASP A 841 -4.28 2.04 -34.26
CA ASP A 841 -4.97 0.90 -34.88
C ASP A 841 -4.49 -0.43 -34.27
N GLN A 842 -3.19 -0.56 -33.99
CA GLN A 842 -2.64 -1.72 -33.30
C GLN A 842 -3.18 -1.85 -31.87
N ILE A 843 -3.31 -0.73 -31.15
CA ILE A 843 -3.91 -0.71 -29.80
C ILE A 843 -5.38 -1.12 -29.87
N THR A 844 -6.15 -0.58 -30.82
CA THR A 844 -7.57 -0.88 -30.99
C THR A 844 -7.80 -2.34 -31.34
N ALA A 845 -7.05 -2.89 -32.29
CA ALA A 845 -7.16 -4.30 -32.70
C ALA A 845 -6.83 -5.26 -31.54
N GLU A 846 -5.79 -4.98 -30.75
CA GLU A 846 -5.45 -5.81 -29.60
C GLU A 846 -6.49 -5.69 -28.48
N HIS A 847 -7.12 -4.53 -28.29
CA HIS A 847 -8.17 -4.34 -27.29
C HIS A 847 -9.40 -5.20 -27.60
N GLU A 848 -9.88 -5.15 -28.85
CA GLU A 848 -11.01 -5.95 -29.32
C GLU A 848 -10.72 -7.45 -29.20
N ARG A 849 -9.51 -7.87 -29.61
CA ARG A 849 -9.03 -9.24 -29.45
C ARG A 849 -9.02 -9.67 -27.99
N THR A 850 -8.48 -8.84 -27.10
CA THR A 850 -8.36 -9.14 -25.67
C THR A 850 -9.74 -9.28 -25.03
N CYS A 851 -10.67 -8.37 -25.32
CA CYS A 851 -12.04 -8.46 -24.79
C CYS A 851 -12.74 -9.75 -25.24
N ARG A 852 -12.65 -10.09 -26.53
CA ARG A 852 -13.24 -11.30 -27.08
C ARG A 852 -12.66 -12.57 -26.46
N MET A 853 -11.34 -12.66 -26.35
CA MET A 853 -10.69 -13.83 -25.74
C MET A 853 -10.96 -13.94 -24.24
N LEU A 854 -11.00 -12.82 -23.52
CA LEU A 854 -11.37 -12.81 -22.10
C LEU A 854 -12.77 -13.41 -21.91
N LEU A 855 -13.78 -12.92 -22.63
CA LEU A 855 -15.15 -13.42 -22.52
C LEU A 855 -15.26 -14.90 -22.94
N ALA A 856 -14.51 -15.33 -23.95
CA ALA A 856 -14.48 -16.74 -24.37
C ALA A 856 -13.87 -17.65 -23.29
N VAL A 857 -12.83 -17.20 -22.58
CA VAL A 857 -12.17 -17.96 -21.51
C VAL A 857 -12.99 -17.95 -20.21
N THR A 858 -13.63 -16.83 -19.85
CA THR A 858 -14.45 -16.77 -18.63
C THR A 858 -15.83 -17.39 -18.82
N GLY A 859 -16.35 -17.38 -20.06
CA GLY A 859 -17.71 -17.80 -20.38
C GLY A 859 -18.77 -16.73 -20.05
N ASP A 860 -18.35 -15.48 -19.82
CA ASP A 860 -19.24 -14.38 -19.46
C ASP A 860 -19.79 -13.66 -20.70
N ASP A 861 -21.00 -13.10 -20.57
CA ASP A 861 -21.63 -12.29 -21.62
C ASP A 861 -21.13 -10.83 -21.65
N ALA A 862 -20.47 -10.37 -20.57
CA ALA A 862 -20.00 -9.00 -20.43
C ALA A 862 -18.82 -8.91 -19.45
N LEU A 863 -17.98 -7.89 -19.64
CA LEU A 863 -16.93 -7.55 -18.67
C LEU A 863 -17.54 -7.27 -17.29
N LEU A 864 -16.87 -7.76 -16.23
CA LEU A 864 -17.28 -7.63 -14.83
C LEU A 864 -18.60 -8.35 -14.47
N ALA A 865 -18.96 -9.43 -15.17
CA ALA A 865 -20.11 -10.25 -14.81
C ALA A 865 -19.96 -10.87 -13.40
N ASP A 866 -18.73 -11.16 -12.98
CA ASP A 866 -18.33 -11.63 -11.66
C ASP A 866 -18.44 -10.55 -10.56
N ASN A 867 -18.45 -9.26 -10.94
CA ASN A 867 -18.58 -8.13 -10.00
C ASN A 867 -19.58 -7.05 -10.45
N PRO A 868 -20.89 -7.32 -10.36
CA PRO A 868 -21.94 -6.37 -10.77
C PRO A 868 -21.91 -5.04 -9.99
N SER A 869 -21.42 -5.06 -8.75
CA SER A 869 -21.33 -3.87 -7.90
C SER A 869 -20.30 -2.88 -8.44
N LEU A 870 -19.13 -3.39 -8.84
CA LEU A 870 -18.06 -2.60 -9.45
C LEU A 870 -18.46 -2.13 -10.85
N ALA A 871 -19.07 -3.00 -11.65
CA ALA A 871 -19.59 -2.64 -12.98
C ALA A 871 -20.53 -1.43 -12.91
N ARG A 872 -21.44 -1.42 -11.93
CA ARG A 872 -22.36 -0.31 -11.70
C ARG A 872 -21.66 0.95 -11.20
N SER A 873 -20.72 0.83 -10.27
CA SER A 873 -19.94 1.96 -9.77
C SER A 873 -19.18 2.65 -10.91
N ILE A 874 -18.45 1.89 -11.74
CA ILE A 874 -17.75 2.41 -12.92
C ILE A 874 -18.73 3.12 -13.87
N ARG A 875 -19.86 2.47 -14.17
CA ARG A 875 -20.89 3.03 -15.06
C ARG A 875 -21.51 4.33 -14.51
N ASN A 876 -21.67 4.46 -13.19
CA ASN A 876 -22.21 5.66 -12.55
C ASN A 876 -21.24 6.85 -12.58
N ARG A 877 -19.94 6.59 -12.67
CA ARG A 877 -18.90 7.63 -12.69
C ARG A 877 -18.64 8.20 -14.08
N PHE A 878 -18.87 7.44 -15.15
CA PHE A 878 -18.59 7.86 -16.52
C PHE A 878 -19.15 9.23 -16.93
N PRO A 879 -20.41 9.59 -16.60
CA PRO A 879 -20.93 10.92 -16.95
C PRO A 879 -20.13 12.08 -16.35
N TYR A 880 -19.43 11.87 -15.24
CA TYR A 880 -18.60 12.89 -14.62
C TYR A 880 -17.19 12.96 -15.23
N LEU A 881 -16.74 11.90 -15.90
CA LEU A 881 -15.45 11.80 -16.56
C LEU A 881 -15.46 12.43 -17.96
N GLU A 882 -16.57 12.27 -18.68
CA GLU A 882 -16.70 12.68 -20.08
C GLU A 882 -16.28 14.15 -20.32
N PRO A 883 -16.78 15.15 -19.57
CA PRO A 883 -16.40 16.55 -19.81
C PRO A 883 -14.95 16.84 -19.41
N LEU A 884 -14.42 16.14 -18.41
CA LEU A 884 -13.04 16.31 -17.96
C LEU A 884 -12.04 15.88 -19.03
N HIS A 885 -12.32 14.79 -19.75
CA HIS A 885 -11.47 14.32 -20.85
C HIS A 885 -11.47 15.29 -22.03
N HIS A 886 -12.65 15.72 -22.49
CA HIS A 886 -12.75 16.67 -23.60
C HIS A 886 -12.04 17.99 -23.30
N LEU A 887 -12.22 18.50 -22.08
CA LEU A 887 -11.53 19.71 -21.64
C LEU A 887 -10.02 19.47 -21.46
N GLN A 888 -9.58 18.31 -20.98
CA GLN A 888 -8.15 18.00 -20.91
C GLN A 888 -7.50 18.00 -22.30
N VAL A 889 -8.11 17.31 -23.27
CA VAL A 889 -7.64 17.28 -24.67
C VAL A 889 -7.55 18.68 -25.23
N GLU A 890 -8.57 19.52 -25.02
CA GLU A 890 -8.56 20.89 -25.50
C GLU A 890 -7.48 21.75 -24.84
N MET A 891 -7.31 21.67 -23.52
CA MET A 891 -6.27 22.45 -22.83
C MET A 891 -4.86 21.99 -23.22
N LEU A 892 -4.64 20.69 -23.44
CA LEU A 892 -3.38 20.16 -23.98
C LEU A 892 -3.12 20.67 -25.40
N ARG A 893 -4.16 20.69 -26.25
CA ARG A 893 -4.07 21.22 -27.62
C ARG A 893 -3.66 22.69 -27.62
N ARG A 894 -4.34 23.54 -26.83
CA ARG A 894 -4.00 24.97 -26.69
C ARG A 894 -2.57 25.15 -26.23
N ARG A 895 -2.18 24.43 -25.17
CA ARG A 895 -0.82 24.50 -24.63
C ARG A 895 0.24 24.14 -25.66
N ARG A 896 0.05 23.06 -26.40
CA ARG A 896 0.99 22.60 -27.43
C ARG A 896 1.01 23.50 -28.67
N SER A 897 -0.05 24.27 -28.89
CA SER A 897 -0.08 25.33 -29.92
C SER A 897 0.58 26.65 -29.48
N GLY A 898 1.12 26.73 -28.26
CA GLY A 898 1.86 27.89 -27.75
C GLY A 898 1.13 28.75 -26.72
N ASP A 899 -0.04 28.32 -26.23
CA ASP A 899 -0.72 28.99 -25.11
C ASP A 899 -0.05 28.64 -23.78
N ASP A 900 0.73 29.57 -23.24
CA ASP A 900 1.43 29.43 -21.97
C ASP A 900 0.72 30.14 -20.80
N ASP A 901 -0.58 30.43 -20.96
CA ASP A 901 -1.40 31.02 -19.90
C ASP A 901 -1.44 30.13 -18.63
N GLU A 902 -1.33 30.78 -17.47
CA GLU A 902 -1.28 30.08 -16.18
C GLU A 902 -2.58 29.30 -15.91
N LEU A 903 -3.73 29.81 -16.34
CA LEU A 903 -5.02 29.16 -16.14
C LEU A 903 -5.18 27.95 -17.07
N THR A 904 -4.64 27.99 -18.29
CA THR A 904 -4.56 26.82 -19.20
C THR A 904 -3.76 25.70 -18.54
N ARG A 905 -2.55 25.99 -18.05
CA ARG A 905 -1.73 25.01 -17.31
C ARG A 905 -2.47 24.47 -16.08
N ARG A 906 -3.11 25.34 -15.31
CA ARG A 906 -3.87 24.94 -14.12
C ARG A 906 -5.09 24.08 -14.45
N ASN A 907 -5.76 24.33 -15.57
CA ASN A 907 -6.87 23.51 -16.04
C ASN A 907 -6.41 22.09 -16.42
N ILE A 908 -5.25 21.95 -17.06
CA ILE A 908 -4.64 20.62 -17.30
C ILE A 908 -4.40 19.91 -15.96
N GLN A 909 -3.79 20.59 -15.00
CA GLN A 909 -3.53 20.01 -13.68
C GLN A 909 -4.82 19.59 -12.95
N LEU A 910 -5.88 20.40 -13.03
CA LEU A 910 -7.18 20.10 -12.42
C LEU A 910 -7.87 18.92 -13.10
N THR A 911 -7.84 18.83 -14.43
CA THR A 911 -8.41 17.68 -15.16
C THR A 911 -7.66 16.40 -14.82
N ILE A 912 -6.32 16.43 -14.74
CA ILE A 912 -5.52 15.26 -14.34
C ILE A 912 -5.98 14.73 -12.98
N ASN A 913 -6.16 15.63 -12.01
CA ASN A 913 -6.61 15.24 -10.68
C ASN A 913 -8.08 14.77 -10.65
N GLY A 914 -8.97 15.44 -11.39
CA GLY A 914 -10.38 15.06 -11.49
C GLY A 914 -10.56 13.67 -12.10
N ILE A 915 -9.87 13.39 -13.20
CA ILE A 915 -9.88 12.08 -13.88
C ILE A 915 -9.32 10.99 -12.96
N ALA A 916 -8.18 11.24 -12.31
CA ALA A 916 -7.60 10.29 -11.36
C ALA A 916 -8.52 9.98 -10.17
N THR A 917 -9.17 11.01 -9.62
CA THR A 917 -10.11 10.87 -8.51
C THR A 917 -11.34 10.04 -8.91
N ALA A 918 -11.83 10.22 -10.12
CA ALA A 918 -12.98 9.48 -10.64
C ALA A 918 -12.65 8.00 -10.95
N LEU A 919 -11.49 7.74 -11.57
CA LEU A 919 -11.08 6.39 -11.96
C LEU A 919 -10.68 5.50 -10.77
N ARG A 920 -10.21 6.10 -9.67
CA ARG A 920 -9.58 5.39 -8.54
C ARG A 920 -8.38 4.55 -9.04
N ASN A 921 -8.35 3.24 -8.77
CA ASN A 921 -7.31 2.33 -9.27
C ASN A 921 -7.47 2.06 -10.78
N SER A 922 -6.40 1.79 -11.53
CA SER A 922 -6.46 1.80 -13.00
C SER A 922 -5.57 0.77 -13.72
N GLY A 923 -5.23 -0.31 -13.03
CA GLY A 923 -4.16 -1.23 -13.38
C GLY A 923 -3.08 -1.15 -12.34
#